data_AF-A0A9J6CKV6-F1
#
_entry.id   AF-A0A9J6CKV6-F1
#
_cell.length_a   1.000
_cell.length_b   1.000
_cell.length_c   1.000
_cell.angle_alpha   90.00
_cell.angle_beta   90.00
_cell.angle_gamma   90.00
#
_symmetry.space_group_name_H-M   'P 1'
#
loop_
_entity.id
_entity.type
_entity.pdbx_description
1 polymer ?
#
loop_
_entity_poly.entity_id
_entity_poly.type
_entity_poly.pdbx_seq_one_letter_code
_entity_poly.pdbx_strand_id
1 'polypeptide(L)'
;MGAVCCKTCRTIKSVNNEISNHQTHITVPIVKIASPSLNSTPINNIAAASHVSTLQNAVEQSNQPLTFMNESVNKDEKENFLEKVVCHQSDLDENEMNEIDFGNNQKILLIKQNGKFYATGSECAHNGAPLVMGSLGDKRIRCPWHGACFNIETGDIEDFPGLDSIPCYKVNVDESGQVKIRARKTHLEQQKVIKPMTKYDSKNSRKFVIIGGGVSGATCAEVLRQNGFTGKIIIICKEAYLPYDRTEISRNLDSKIENIQLRSQSFYDENNIEIILSSEVLSLDSSSKHLKLSNEKELNYDKVYIATGTRARKPKISGIHLKNIFTLRTLFDASEIESKLNNKSHLIILGSSFLALELASYCHNRVAKTTIISNASLPLVETFGEQVGNKMLELLKSKNIKVFLECEIKAFVGINQENHLSAIKLSNGEFLKADLCIIAVGSKFNTKFLANSGILVNKNGSIDTNVYMQTNNIDVYAGGDIANSPIYYNNNEREIICHYSVAQNHGRVAALNMLGISTKVKTLPYFYTLLFDNCITYVGYRKPSRVFIQNSTDDFKFSAFYFDNDDNVVGIISFQPNKLTSDYAEKLQQGSKITRKDLNQLFGIVVESTEPLIKEKTLSEDFIEESICDINDIAENEMKEFVIDNDKKILLVKQEGRIHAIGSECSHYGAPLVMGSLGEGRIRCPWHGACFNIETGDIEDFPGLDSIPCYQVIIEERDVRVKAKKSIIRGKQKIIKPMAHYDTKSGLIFVIIGGGASGATCAEMLRQNGFMGRIIMICKESYLPYDRIKVSKFLDSKIEDIQLRSQAFYDEHHIELMLNIEATDVDAKLKEITLSCGNKLKYDKLFVASGCRAKYLKIPGSHLHNIFTLRTLDDAKQIHSKLDTGSHVVIVGSSFIALETATYCVSRVAKVTIIGRSSKPLIETFGEIIGGRIMEYFKSKKVEFIMEAELKNFLGNHKELERIELIDGRTIWADVCIVAIGSRPNTEFLARSGLKINYDGSIDTNEFLETNVRDIYIGGDIANSPIFTYYNKRACIQHYALAQYHGKIAALNMIGTRTELRSVPYFFTLLFDYCFTFTGYGRDISEIFVDGDLDEFKFAAFYFDEEQNVVGMSSCQPDKGISDFAEKLAQGFCYHRDDIEWAIELEEEGIQDGIQI
;
A
#
# COMPACT_ATOMS: atom_id res chain seq x y z
N MET A 1 58.20 9.88 -10.96
CA MET A 1 59.49 9.17 -10.72
C MET A 1 59.30 7.68 -10.99
N GLY A 2 60.20 7.04 -11.75
CA GLY A 2 60.38 5.58 -11.79
C GLY A 2 59.76 4.82 -12.97
N ALA A 3 60.55 4.62 -14.03
CA ALA A 3 60.23 3.84 -15.22
C ALA A 3 60.57 2.35 -15.06
N VAL A 4 59.82 1.44 -15.71
CA VAL A 4 60.37 0.18 -16.25
C VAL A 4 59.68 -0.15 -17.58
N CYS A 5 60.52 -0.54 -18.53
CA CYS A 5 60.36 -0.68 -19.97
C CYS A 5 60.21 -2.15 -20.38
N CYS A 6 59.39 -2.47 -21.40
CA CYS A 6 59.66 -3.49 -22.43
C CYS A 6 58.60 -3.40 -23.56
N LYS A 7 58.87 -2.69 -24.67
CA LYS A 7 59.33 -3.20 -25.99
C LYS A 7 58.55 -4.40 -26.55
N THR A 8 57.70 -4.17 -27.56
CA THR A 8 58.06 -4.37 -28.99
C THR A 8 57.03 -3.75 -29.96
N CYS A 9 57.56 -3.04 -30.95
CA CYS A 9 56.91 -2.31 -32.05
C CYS A 9 56.32 -3.22 -33.14
N ARG A 10 55.31 -2.71 -33.88
CA ARG A 10 55.42 -2.23 -35.29
C ARG A 10 54.04 -1.75 -35.79
N THR A 11 53.79 -0.44 -35.84
CA THR A 11 53.79 0.46 -37.04
C THR A 11 52.85 0.08 -38.19
N ILE A 12 51.88 0.95 -38.49
CA ILE A 12 51.58 1.65 -39.77
C ILE A 12 50.22 2.37 -39.55
N LYS A 13 50.21 3.68 -39.28
CA LYS A 13 50.02 4.81 -40.22
C LYS A 13 48.66 4.84 -40.95
N SER A 14 47.79 5.68 -40.41
CA SER A 14 46.97 6.71 -41.07
C SER A 14 46.96 6.77 -42.60
N VAL A 15 45.77 6.79 -43.20
CA VAL A 15 45.43 7.68 -44.33
C VAL A 15 43.98 8.16 -44.18
N ASN A 16 43.84 9.45 -44.40
CA ASN A 16 42.66 10.29 -44.39
C ASN A 16 41.74 10.09 -45.62
N ASN A 17 40.57 10.69 -45.50
CA ASN A 17 39.81 11.43 -46.52
C ASN A 17 38.79 10.72 -47.41
N GLU A 18 37.56 11.21 -47.20
CA GLU A 18 36.66 11.83 -48.19
C GLU A 18 35.67 10.97 -49.00
N ILE A 19 34.40 11.17 -48.64
CA ILE A 19 33.30 11.67 -49.48
C ILE A 19 33.06 10.93 -50.81
N SER A 20 31.94 10.20 -50.91
CA SER A 20 30.78 10.57 -51.75
C SER A 20 29.83 9.40 -52.04
N ASN A 21 28.56 9.76 -52.12
CA ASN A 21 27.41 9.12 -52.75
C ASN A 21 27.70 8.07 -53.84
N HIS A 22 27.01 6.92 -53.79
CA HIS A 22 25.88 6.67 -54.70
C HIS A 22 25.14 5.35 -54.41
N GLN A 23 23.84 5.40 -54.72
CA GLN A 23 22.91 4.27 -54.86
C GLN A 23 23.46 3.19 -55.81
N THR A 24 23.17 1.91 -55.52
CA THR A 24 22.23 1.08 -56.30
C THR A 24 22.18 -0.38 -55.79
N HIS A 25 20.96 -0.93 -55.81
CA HIS A 25 20.47 -2.32 -55.88
C HIS A 25 21.42 -3.51 -55.63
N ILE A 26 20.87 -4.58 -55.02
CA ILE A 26 20.79 -5.95 -55.59
C ILE A 26 19.98 -6.92 -54.68
N THR A 27 18.86 -7.39 -55.27
CA THR A 27 18.15 -8.69 -55.21
C THR A 27 18.04 -9.58 -53.96
N VAL A 28 16.79 -10.01 -53.76
CA VAL A 28 16.32 -11.19 -53.00
C VAL A 28 16.27 -12.43 -53.90
N PRO A 29 16.54 -13.65 -53.38
CA PRO A 29 15.98 -14.87 -53.95
C PRO A 29 15.07 -15.64 -52.98
N ILE A 30 13.91 -16.05 -53.50
CA ILE A 30 12.98 -17.05 -52.97
C ILE A 30 13.24 -18.36 -53.71
N VAL A 31 13.41 -19.53 -53.04
CA VAL A 31 12.92 -20.84 -53.52
C VAL A 31 12.66 -21.84 -52.36
N LYS A 32 11.47 -22.46 -52.45
CA LYS A 32 10.84 -23.66 -51.84
C LYS A 32 11.70 -24.88 -51.51
N ILE A 33 11.28 -25.67 -50.50
CA ILE A 33 11.41 -27.15 -50.47
C ILE A 33 10.14 -27.80 -49.88
N ALA A 34 9.77 -28.96 -50.43
CA ALA A 34 8.51 -29.69 -50.29
C ALA A 34 8.58 -30.92 -49.34
N SER A 35 7.40 -31.47 -49.00
CA SER A 35 7.11 -32.72 -48.27
C SER A 35 7.50 -34.00 -49.05
N PRO A 36 7.65 -35.17 -48.39
CA PRO A 36 6.60 -36.23 -48.50
C PRO A 36 6.43 -37.16 -47.26
N SER A 37 5.48 -38.10 -47.40
CA SER A 37 4.77 -38.93 -46.42
C SER A 37 5.22 -40.41 -46.25
N LEU A 38 4.84 -41.01 -45.11
CA LEU A 38 4.39 -42.41 -44.82
C LEU A 38 5.36 -43.63 -44.83
N ASN A 39 5.30 -44.38 -43.69
CA ASN A 39 5.21 -45.85 -43.48
C ASN A 39 6.30 -46.64 -42.69
N SER A 40 5.79 -47.32 -41.63
CA SER A 40 6.04 -48.69 -41.09
C SER A 40 7.32 -49.12 -40.32
N THR A 41 7.18 -49.24 -38.97
CA THR A 41 7.45 -50.39 -38.02
C THR A 41 8.69 -51.32 -38.11
N PRO A 42 9.09 -52.09 -37.05
CA PRO A 42 8.95 -51.98 -35.57
C PRO A 42 10.22 -52.38 -34.73
N ILE A 43 10.12 -52.33 -33.37
CA ILE A 43 10.72 -53.22 -32.32
C ILE A 43 11.54 -52.55 -31.17
N ASN A 44 10.85 -52.48 -30.01
CA ASN A 44 11.17 -52.83 -28.60
C ASN A 44 12.10 -52.03 -27.64
N ASN A 45 11.45 -51.65 -26.52
CA ASN A 45 11.83 -51.73 -25.08
C ASN A 45 12.86 -50.70 -24.57
N ILE A 46 12.73 -50.02 -23.40
CA ILE A 46 12.22 -50.40 -22.07
C ILE A 46 11.64 -49.17 -21.30
N ALA A 47 10.51 -49.42 -20.60
CA ALA A 47 9.90 -48.86 -19.38
C ALA A 47 10.29 -47.48 -18.78
N ALA A 48 9.28 -46.61 -18.57
CA ALA A 48 8.80 -46.16 -17.25
C ALA A 48 7.74 -45.02 -17.40
N ALA A 49 6.45 -45.37 -17.41
CA ALA A 49 5.35 -44.41 -17.24
C ALA A 49 4.11 -45.11 -16.68
N SER A 50 3.82 -44.91 -15.40
CA SER A 50 2.52 -45.21 -14.79
C SER A 50 2.34 -44.37 -13.52
N HIS A 51 1.52 -43.32 -13.61
CA HIS A 51 0.67 -42.74 -12.54
C HIS A 51 0.26 -41.28 -12.83
N VAL A 52 -0.17 -40.99 -14.06
CA VAL A 52 -0.90 -39.74 -14.37
C VAL A 52 -2.00 -40.06 -15.39
N SER A 53 -3.03 -40.79 -14.96
CA SER A 53 -4.29 -40.93 -15.74
C SER A 53 -5.53 -41.35 -14.94
N THR A 54 -5.49 -41.32 -13.60
CA THR A 54 -6.60 -41.85 -12.76
C THR A 54 -7.41 -40.80 -12.00
N LEU A 55 -7.32 -39.51 -12.34
CA LEU A 55 -8.07 -38.44 -11.65
C LEU A 55 -9.02 -37.62 -12.54
N GLN A 56 -9.16 -37.96 -13.83
CA GLN A 56 -10.11 -37.30 -14.74
C GLN A 56 -11.40 -38.09 -14.99
N ASN A 57 -11.50 -39.36 -14.54
CA ASN A 57 -12.70 -40.19 -14.67
C ASN A 57 -13.48 -40.39 -13.35
N ALA A 58 -13.12 -39.68 -12.28
CA ALA A 58 -13.80 -39.80 -10.97
C ALA A 58 -14.79 -38.65 -10.66
N VAL A 59 -14.95 -37.68 -11.57
CA VAL A 59 -15.87 -36.53 -11.41
C VAL A 59 -17.16 -36.69 -12.24
N GLU A 60 -17.24 -37.69 -13.12
CA GLU A 60 -18.47 -37.99 -13.90
C GLU A 60 -19.30 -39.15 -13.32
N GLN A 61 -18.91 -39.76 -12.19
CA GLN A 61 -19.66 -40.85 -11.54
C GLN A 61 -20.37 -40.48 -10.22
N SER A 62 -20.39 -39.21 -9.80
CA SER A 62 -21.20 -38.75 -8.65
C SER A 62 -22.50 -38.02 -9.03
N ASN A 63 -22.81 -37.90 -10.33
CA ASN A 63 -24.00 -37.22 -10.86
C ASN A 63 -25.01 -38.19 -11.49
N GLN A 64 -25.27 -39.33 -10.86
CA GLN A 64 -26.45 -40.13 -11.22
C GLN A 64 -27.63 -39.79 -10.30
N PRO A 65 -28.82 -39.46 -10.85
CA PRO A 65 -30.05 -39.51 -10.07
C PRO A 65 -30.28 -40.96 -9.66
N LEU A 66 -30.64 -41.17 -8.38
CA LEU A 66 -31.00 -42.47 -7.81
C LEU A 66 -31.92 -43.25 -8.75
N THR A 67 -31.36 -44.26 -9.42
CA THR A 67 -32.10 -45.28 -10.17
C THR A 67 -32.22 -46.50 -9.27
N PHE A 68 -33.40 -46.69 -8.68
CA PHE A 68 -33.79 -47.97 -8.09
C PHE A 68 -34.28 -48.88 -9.22
N MET A 69 -33.59 -50.00 -9.45
CA MET A 69 -34.13 -51.10 -10.27
C MET A 69 -35.23 -51.83 -9.50
N ASN A 70 -36.29 -52.19 -10.24
CA ASN A 70 -37.54 -52.80 -9.81
C ASN A 70 -37.38 -54.16 -9.11
N GLU A 71 -38.26 -54.38 -8.12
CA GLU A 71 -39.29 -55.46 -8.02
C GLU A 71 -39.48 -55.98 -6.58
N SER A 72 -40.15 -55.18 -5.75
CA SER A 72 -41.13 -55.62 -4.75
C SER A 72 -41.78 -54.38 -4.15
N VAL A 73 -42.98 -54.03 -4.63
CA VAL A 73 -43.75 -52.89 -4.12
C VAL A 73 -44.14 -53.18 -2.67
N ASN A 74 -43.37 -52.65 -1.74
CA ASN A 74 -43.59 -52.81 -0.30
C ASN A 74 -44.65 -51.80 0.17
N LYS A 75 -45.60 -52.26 0.98
CA LYS A 75 -46.68 -51.45 1.57
C LYS A 75 -46.17 -50.18 2.31
N ASP A 76 -44.92 -50.16 2.74
CA ASP A 76 -44.27 -49.04 3.45
C ASP A 76 -43.99 -47.78 2.60
N GLU A 77 -43.99 -47.88 1.25
CA GLU A 77 -43.72 -46.71 0.39
C GLU A 77 -44.89 -45.73 0.28
N LYS A 78 -46.13 -46.18 0.51
CA LYS A 78 -47.33 -45.32 0.47
C LYS A 78 -47.58 -44.57 1.79
N GLU A 79 -47.09 -45.06 2.93
CA GLU A 79 -47.32 -44.40 4.22
C GLU A 79 -46.36 -43.24 4.50
N ASN A 80 -45.15 -43.25 3.91
CA ASN A 80 -44.09 -42.26 4.18
C ASN A 80 -44.01 -41.08 3.20
N PHE A 81 -44.68 -41.16 2.05
CA PHE A 81 -44.66 -40.12 1.03
C PHE A 81 -46.06 -39.55 0.79
N LEU A 82 -46.13 -38.24 0.59
CA LEU A 82 -47.31 -37.52 0.16
C LEU A 82 -47.11 -37.09 -1.29
N GLU A 83 -48.08 -37.38 -2.15
CA GLU A 83 -48.10 -36.92 -3.54
C GLU A 83 -49.36 -36.09 -3.77
N LYS A 84 -49.19 -34.89 -4.34
CA LYS A 84 -50.28 -33.93 -4.54
C LYS A 84 -50.10 -33.24 -5.90
N VAL A 85 -51.18 -33.12 -6.66
CA VAL A 85 -51.27 -32.22 -7.80
C VAL A 85 -51.37 -30.80 -7.27
N VAL A 86 -50.45 -29.92 -7.67
CA VAL A 86 -50.32 -28.57 -7.10
C VAL A 86 -50.81 -27.47 -8.03
N CYS A 87 -50.60 -27.61 -9.34
CA CYS A 87 -51.09 -26.68 -10.37
C CYS A 87 -51.00 -27.32 -11.76
N HIS A 88 -51.52 -26.62 -12.78
CA HIS A 88 -51.22 -26.91 -14.18
C HIS A 88 -49.95 -26.16 -14.61
N GLN A 89 -49.19 -26.70 -15.58
CA GLN A 89 -47.89 -26.16 -16.02
C GLN A 89 -47.95 -24.73 -16.59
N SER A 90 -49.15 -24.26 -16.96
CA SER A 90 -49.43 -22.90 -17.41
C SER A 90 -49.66 -21.90 -16.28
N ASP A 91 -49.82 -22.37 -15.03
CA ASP A 91 -50.16 -21.53 -13.88
C ASP A 91 -48.91 -20.90 -13.23
N LEU A 92 -47.72 -21.24 -13.72
CA LEU A 92 -46.46 -20.70 -13.28
C LEU A 92 -45.63 -20.32 -14.50
N ASP A 93 -45.23 -19.06 -14.58
CA ASP A 93 -44.43 -18.51 -15.66
C ASP A 93 -42.95 -18.92 -15.52
N GLU A 94 -42.21 -18.77 -16.62
CA GLU A 94 -40.78 -19.08 -16.65
C GLU A 94 -39.99 -18.09 -15.77
N ASN A 95 -39.09 -18.61 -14.92
CA ASN A 95 -38.38 -17.87 -13.86
C ASN A 95 -39.28 -17.32 -12.74
N GLU A 96 -40.44 -17.95 -12.51
CA GLU A 96 -41.33 -17.63 -11.39
C GLU A 96 -41.17 -18.62 -10.23
N MET A 97 -41.45 -18.14 -9.01
CA MET A 97 -41.53 -18.94 -7.79
C MET A 97 -42.88 -18.70 -7.12
N ASN A 98 -43.54 -19.76 -6.69
CA ASN A 98 -44.80 -19.67 -5.98
C ASN A 98 -44.80 -20.58 -4.74
N GLU A 99 -45.38 -20.06 -3.65
CA GLU A 99 -45.51 -20.80 -2.41
C GLU A 99 -46.82 -21.60 -2.41
N ILE A 100 -46.71 -22.92 -2.31
CA ILE A 100 -47.84 -23.85 -2.34
C ILE A 100 -48.10 -24.37 -0.93
N ASP A 101 -49.35 -24.28 -0.48
CA ASP A 101 -49.81 -24.98 0.71
C ASP A 101 -49.92 -26.49 0.43
N PHE A 102 -49.10 -27.27 1.14
CA PHE A 102 -49.03 -28.72 1.02
C PHE A 102 -49.83 -29.47 2.11
N GLY A 103 -50.55 -28.73 2.97
CA GLY A 103 -51.37 -29.24 4.08
C GLY A 103 -50.69 -29.12 5.45
N ASN A 104 -51.48 -29.10 6.54
CA ASN A 104 -50.99 -28.99 7.93
C ASN A 104 -50.03 -27.80 8.18
N ASN A 105 -50.29 -26.65 7.56
CA ASN A 105 -49.43 -25.45 7.64
C ASN A 105 -48.03 -25.64 7.02
N GLN A 106 -47.80 -26.70 6.25
CA GLN A 106 -46.53 -26.95 5.57
C GLN A 106 -46.55 -26.32 4.18
N LYS A 107 -45.56 -25.46 3.92
CA LYS A 107 -45.41 -24.72 2.66
C LYS A 107 -44.21 -25.25 1.87
N ILE A 108 -44.39 -25.32 0.56
CA ILE A 108 -43.34 -25.73 -0.39
C ILE A 108 -43.18 -24.60 -1.41
N LEU A 109 -41.95 -24.32 -1.80
CA LEU A 109 -41.67 -23.39 -2.88
C LEU A 109 -41.59 -24.16 -4.21
N LEU A 110 -42.52 -23.89 -5.11
CA LEU A 110 -42.51 -24.38 -6.48
C LEU A 110 -41.83 -23.35 -7.38
N ILE A 111 -40.90 -23.80 -8.21
CA ILE A 111 -40.06 -22.95 -9.07
C ILE A 111 -40.10 -23.50 -10.48
N LYS A 112 -40.24 -22.64 -11.49
CA LYS A 112 -40.09 -23.02 -12.91
C LYS A 112 -38.92 -22.29 -13.52
N GLN A 113 -37.92 -23.04 -13.99
CA GLN A 113 -36.73 -22.49 -14.64
C GLN A 113 -36.11 -23.45 -15.64
N ASN A 114 -35.64 -22.90 -16.76
CA ASN A 114 -35.15 -23.59 -17.94
C ASN A 114 -36.15 -24.66 -18.44
N GLY A 115 -37.46 -24.35 -18.41
CA GLY A 115 -38.53 -25.26 -18.83
C GLY A 115 -38.75 -26.46 -17.90
N LYS A 116 -38.14 -26.48 -16.70
CA LYS A 116 -38.29 -27.54 -15.69
C LYS A 116 -38.90 -27.00 -14.41
N PHE A 117 -39.62 -27.86 -13.69
CA PHE A 117 -40.14 -27.55 -12.37
C PHE A 117 -39.25 -28.13 -11.27
N TYR A 118 -39.01 -27.33 -10.24
CA TYR A 118 -38.30 -27.70 -9.03
C TYR A 118 -39.18 -27.41 -7.81
N ALA A 119 -39.00 -28.17 -6.74
CA ALA A 119 -39.72 -27.95 -5.50
C ALA A 119 -38.75 -28.02 -4.32
N THR A 120 -38.74 -26.98 -3.48
CA THR A 120 -37.87 -26.85 -2.32
C THR A 120 -38.65 -26.47 -1.06
N GLY A 121 -38.01 -26.48 0.11
CA GLY A 121 -38.54 -25.82 1.31
C GLY A 121 -38.84 -24.34 1.03
N SER A 122 -39.88 -23.80 1.65
CA SER A 122 -40.31 -22.41 1.46
C SER A 122 -39.57 -21.39 2.32
N GLU A 123 -38.81 -21.85 3.32
CA GLU A 123 -38.12 -20.99 4.27
C GLU A 123 -36.60 -21.22 4.22
N CYS A 124 -35.84 -20.15 4.47
CA CYS A 124 -34.40 -20.19 4.51
C CYS A 124 -33.91 -20.98 5.73
N ALA A 125 -33.05 -21.97 5.51
CA ALA A 125 -32.49 -22.81 6.58
C ALA A 125 -31.60 -22.04 7.60
N HIS A 126 -31.20 -20.79 7.31
CA HIS A 126 -30.47 -19.93 8.24
C HIS A 126 -31.40 -19.45 9.38
N ASN A 127 -32.28 -18.48 9.08
CA ASN A 127 -33.14 -17.79 10.05
C ASN A 127 -34.63 -17.74 9.63
N GLY A 128 -35.09 -18.67 8.79
CA GLY A 128 -36.52 -18.84 8.49
C GLY A 128 -37.14 -17.82 7.54
N ALA A 129 -36.32 -17.03 6.82
CA ALA A 129 -36.82 -16.05 5.86
C ALA A 129 -37.66 -16.73 4.76
N PRO A 130 -38.85 -16.19 4.40
CA PRO A 130 -39.66 -16.75 3.32
C PRO A 130 -38.92 -16.57 1.98
N LEU A 131 -38.55 -17.69 1.36
CA LEU A 131 -37.74 -17.70 0.13
C LEU A 131 -38.51 -17.22 -1.10
N VAL A 132 -39.83 -17.29 -1.09
CA VAL A 132 -40.69 -16.71 -2.15
C VAL A 132 -40.48 -15.19 -2.30
N MET A 133 -40.08 -14.50 -1.22
CA MET A 133 -39.72 -13.08 -1.26
C MET A 133 -38.29 -12.81 -1.73
N GLY A 134 -37.51 -13.87 -1.94
CA GLY A 134 -36.12 -13.83 -2.36
C GLY A 134 -35.93 -13.63 -3.87
N SER A 135 -34.71 -13.88 -4.31
CA SER A 135 -34.28 -13.67 -5.70
C SER A 135 -33.91 -15.00 -6.34
N LEU A 136 -34.51 -15.28 -7.50
CA LEU A 136 -34.19 -16.45 -8.30
C LEU A 136 -33.05 -16.11 -9.29
N GLY A 137 -31.89 -16.73 -9.07
CA GLY A 137 -30.76 -16.74 -9.99
C GLY A 137 -30.76 -17.98 -10.88
N ASP A 138 -29.68 -18.23 -11.61
CA ASP A 138 -29.54 -19.44 -12.43
C ASP A 138 -29.34 -20.66 -11.53
N LYS A 139 -30.36 -21.53 -11.44
CA LYS A 139 -30.47 -22.70 -10.56
C LYS A 139 -30.31 -22.41 -9.06
N ARG A 140 -30.52 -21.16 -8.65
CA ARG A 140 -30.20 -20.69 -7.31
C ARG A 140 -31.27 -19.79 -6.76
N ILE A 141 -31.46 -19.83 -5.45
CA ILE A 141 -32.39 -18.96 -4.73
C ILE A 141 -31.68 -18.25 -3.59
N ARG A 142 -31.71 -16.91 -3.60
CA ARG A 142 -31.12 -16.07 -2.56
C ARG A 142 -32.16 -15.58 -1.57
N CYS A 143 -31.85 -15.78 -0.30
CA CYS A 143 -32.63 -15.34 0.85
C CYS A 143 -32.71 -13.81 0.92
N PRO A 144 -33.91 -13.23 1.09
CA PRO A 144 -34.13 -11.79 1.07
C PRO A 144 -33.58 -11.05 2.31
N TRP A 145 -33.34 -11.77 3.42
CA TRP A 145 -32.90 -11.14 4.67
C TRP A 145 -31.37 -11.08 4.77
N HIS A 146 -30.72 -12.24 4.65
CA HIS A 146 -29.30 -12.38 4.98
C HIS A 146 -28.41 -12.71 3.78
N GLY A 147 -28.99 -12.90 2.58
CA GLY A 147 -28.25 -13.21 1.36
C GLY A 147 -27.78 -14.65 1.22
N ALA A 148 -28.19 -15.57 2.11
CA ALA A 148 -27.90 -17.01 2.00
C ALA A 148 -28.44 -17.55 0.68
N CYS A 149 -27.68 -18.36 -0.05
CA CYS A 149 -28.08 -18.81 -1.37
C CYS A 149 -28.04 -20.33 -1.49
N PHE A 150 -29.12 -20.92 -2.00
CA PHE A 150 -29.33 -22.36 -2.10
C PHE A 150 -29.48 -22.79 -3.55
N ASN A 151 -28.97 -23.96 -3.88
CA ASN A 151 -29.18 -24.62 -5.17
C ASN A 151 -30.62 -25.18 -5.23
N ILE A 152 -31.39 -24.88 -6.27
CA ILE A 152 -32.80 -25.31 -6.35
C ILE A 152 -32.97 -26.79 -6.69
N GLU A 153 -31.94 -27.43 -7.25
CA GLU A 153 -31.97 -28.86 -7.63
C GLU A 153 -31.64 -29.76 -6.43
N THR A 154 -30.66 -29.34 -5.62
CA THR A 154 -30.11 -30.15 -4.52
C THR A 154 -30.50 -29.64 -3.14
N GLY A 155 -30.87 -28.37 -3.02
CA GLY A 155 -31.16 -27.68 -1.76
C GLY A 155 -29.90 -27.19 -1.03
N ASP A 156 -28.72 -27.53 -1.55
CA ASP A 156 -27.46 -27.23 -0.88
C ASP A 156 -27.16 -25.73 -0.84
N ILE A 157 -26.63 -25.28 0.29
CA ILE A 157 -26.12 -23.92 0.43
C ILE A 157 -24.86 -23.74 -0.43
N GLU A 158 -24.89 -22.76 -1.33
CA GLU A 158 -23.78 -22.44 -2.24
C GLU A 158 -23.08 -21.13 -1.88
N ASP A 159 -23.78 -20.23 -1.21
CA ASP A 159 -23.25 -18.97 -0.67
C ASP A 159 -23.85 -18.70 0.71
N PHE A 160 -22.99 -18.29 1.64
CA PHE A 160 -23.29 -18.15 3.06
C PHE A 160 -23.92 -16.77 3.34
N PRO A 161 -24.73 -16.59 4.39
CA PRO A 161 -24.66 -17.29 5.69
C PRO A 161 -25.52 -18.55 5.85
N GLY A 162 -25.13 -19.41 6.79
CA GLY A 162 -25.85 -20.64 7.14
C GLY A 162 -24.94 -21.86 7.21
N LEU A 163 -25.47 -23.03 7.54
CA LEU A 163 -24.71 -24.30 7.46
C LEU A 163 -25.55 -25.43 6.84
N ASP A 164 -26.88 -25.31 6.93
CA ASP A 164 -27.81 -26.35 6.51
C ASP A 164 -28.36 -26.07 5.10
N SER A 165 -28.63 -27.14 4.38
CA SER A 165 -29.37 -27.17 3.13
C SER A 165 -30.87 -27.00 3.40
N ILE A 166 -31.63 -26.60 2.38
CA ILE A 166 -33.10 -26.67 2.38
C ILE A 166 -33.56 -28.03 1.81
N PRO A 167 -34.73 -28.56 2.20
CA PRO A 167 -35.24 -29.78 1.62
C PRO A 167 -35.60 -29.59 0.13
N CYS A 168 -35.39 -30.62 -0.68
CA CYS A 168 -35.85 -30.69 -2.07
C CYS A 168 -36.83 -31.85 -2.26
N TYR A 169 -37.82 -31.64 -3.13
CA TYR A 169 -38.91 -32.58 -3.38
C TYR A 169 -38.95 -32.98 -4.86
N LYS A 170 -39.41 -34.20 -5.14
CA LYS A 170 -39.47 -34.70 -6.50
C LYS A 170 -40.69 -34.11 -7.21
N VAL A 171 -40.47 -33.51 -8.37
CA VAL A 171 -41.54 -32.96 -9.21
C VAL A 171 -41.71 -33.82 -10.47
N ASN A 172 -42.95 -34.06 -10.86
CA ASN A 172 -43.30 -34.73 -12.12
C ASN A 172 -44.41 -33.95 -12.82
N VAL A 173 -44.28 -33.74 -14.13
CA VAL A 173 -45.33 -33.13 -14.96
C VAL A 173 -45.90 -34.23 -15.84
N ASP A 174 -47.19 -34.51 -15.72
CA ASP A 174 -47.82 -35.56 -16.53
C ASP A 174 -48.19 -35.07 -17.95
N GLU A 175 -48.62 -36.00 -18.81
CA GLU A 175 -48.98 -35.73 -20.20
C GLU A 175 -50.12 -34.72 -20.37
N SER A 176 -50.94 -34.53 -19.33
CA SER A 176 -52.02 -33.53 -19.32
C SER A 176 -51.55 -32.15 -18.87
N GLY A 177 -50.28 -31.99 -18.53
CA GLY A 177 -49.70 -30.74 -18.03
C GLY A 177 -49.88 -30.52 -16.54
N GLN A 178 -50.33 -31.51 -15.75
CA GLN A 178 -50.46 -31.34 -14.29
C GLN A 178 -49.11 -31.53 -13.60
N VAL A 179 -48.76 -30.56 -12.74
CA VAL A 179 -47.55 -30.60 -11.91
C VAL A 179 -47.87 -31.33 -10.60
N LYS A 180 -47.16 -32.44 -10.34
CA LYS A 180 -47.26 -33.26 -9.13
C LYS A 180 -45.98 -33.18 -8.34
N ILE A 181 -46.11 -32.94 -7.03
CA ILE A 181 -44.98 -32.98 -6.10
C ILE A 181 -45.11 -34.24 -5.25
N ARG A 182 -44.03 -35.01 -5.13
CA ARG A 182 -43.89 -36.13 -4.20
C ARG A 182 -42.87 -35.77 -3.13
N ALA A 183 -43.32 -35.68 -1.88
CA ALA A 183 -42.53 -35.30 -0.73
C ALA A 183 -42.57 -36.37 0.38
N ARG A 184 -41.46 -36.54 1.09
CA ARG A 184 -41.41 -37.43 2.26
C ARG A 184 -41.96 -36.68 3.47
N LYS A 185 -42.86 -37.28 4.25
CA LYS A 185 -43.50 -36.63 5.41
C LYS A 185 -42.49 -36.01 6.39
N THR A 186 -41.43 -36.74 6.70
CA THR A 186 -40.36 -36.27 7.60
C THR A 186 -39.58 -35.06 7.07
N HIS A 187 -39.47 -34.90 5.75
CA HIS A 187 -38.79 -33.73 5.17
C HIS A 187 -39.70 -32.50 5.13
N LEU A 188 -41.01 -32.68 5.08
CA LEU A 188 -41.97 -31.57 5.15
C LEU A 188 -42.01 -30.92 6.53
N GLU A 189 -41.66 -31.67 7.58
CA GLU A 189 -41.53 -31.18 8.96
C GLU A 189 -40.15 -30.54 9.24
N GLN A 190 -39.17 -30.73 8.34
CA GLN A 190 -37.79 -30.27 8.52
C GLN A 190 -37.48 -29.08 7.63
N GLN A 191 -37.18 -27.93 8.24
CA GLN A 191 -36.75 -26.73 7.50
C GLN A 191 -35.25 -26.72 7.19
N LYS A 192 -34.47 -27.57 7.86
CA LYS A 192 -33.00 -27.63 7.77
C LYS A 192 -32.56 -29.06 7.52
N VAL A 193 -31.71 -29.25 6.50
CA VAL A 193 -31.17 -30.55 6.14
C VAL A 193 -29.64 -30.47 6.18
N ILE A 194 -29.00 -31.32 6.98
CA ILE A 194 -27.54 -31.40 6.98
C ILE A 194 -27.10 -32.16 5.73
N LYS A 195 -26.24 -31.55 4.92
CA LYS A 195 -25.66 -32.21 3.75
C LYS A 195 -24.90 -33.48 4.19
N PRO A 196 -25.07 -34.62 3.50
CA PRO A 196 -24.45 -35.88 3.90
C PRO A 196 -22.95 -35.78 4.16
N MET A 197 -22.51 -36.37 5.27
CA MET A 197 -21.12 -36.36 5.72
C MET A 197 -20.42 -37.66 5.32
N THR A 198 -19.22 -37.56 4.77
CA THR A 198 -18.40 -38.75 4.47
C THR A 198 -17.95 -39.37 5.80
N LYS A 199 -17.83 -40.70 5.91
CA LYS A 199 -17.34 -41.33 7.16
C LYS A 199 -15.83 -41.23 7.34
N TYR A 200 -15.37 -41.20 8.59
CA TYR A 200 -13.96 -41.30 8.93
C TYR A 200 -13.39 -42.69 8.62
N ASP A 201 -12.19 -42.72 8.07
CA ASP A 201 -11.44 -43.94 7.82
C ASP A 201 -10.11 -43.87 8.57
N SER A 202 -9.96 -44.73 9.58
CA SER A 202 -8.74 -44.89 10.38
C SER A 202 -7.48 -45.20 9.56
N LYS A 203 -7.62 -45.70 8.32
CA LYS A 203 -6.48 -45.99 7.42
C LYS A 203 -5.93 -44.74 6.73
N ASN A 204 -6.71 -43.66 6.62
CA ASN A 204 -6.23 -42.40 6.04
C ASN A 204 -5.44 -41.61 7.10
N SER A 205 -4.12 -41.63 6.99
CA SER A 205 -3.21 -40.99 7.95
C SER A 205 -3.16 -39.46 7.86
N ARG A 206 -3.80 -38.85 6.86
CA ARG A 206 -3.77 -37.39 6.67
C ARG A 206 -4.48 -36.65 7.80
N LYS A 207 -3.89 -35.55 8.26
CA LYS A 207 -4.35 -34.70 9.36
C LYS A 207 -4.50 -33.26 8.89
N PHE A 208 -5.73 -32.75 8.88
CA PHE A 208 -6.00 -31.34 8.62
C PHE A 208 -6.34 -30.64 9.92
N VAL A 209 -5.60 -29.57 10.21
CA VAL A 209 -5.76 -28.79 11.46
C VAL A 209 -6.37 -27.44 11.16
N ILE A 210 -7.34 -27.02 11.95
CA ILE A 210 -8.03 -25.74 11.84
C ILE A 210 -7.76 -24.97 13.14
N ILE A 211 -7.16 -23.79 13.02
CA ILE A 211 -6.82 -22.93 14.15
C ILE A 211 -7.88 -21.83 14.26
N GLY A 212 -8.79 -21.96 15.23
CA GLY A 212 -9.85 -20.99 15.50
C GLY A 212 -11.25 -21.60 15.43
N GLY A 213 -11.96 -21.57 16.57
CA GLY A 213 -13.35 -22.03 16.71
C GLY A 213 -14.41 -21.00 16.32
N GLY A 214 -14.14 -20.17 15.31
CA GLY A 214 -15.15 -19.26 14.75
C GLY A 214 -15.93 -19.92 13.61
N VAL A 215 -16.87 -19.17 13.03
CA VAL A 215 -17.75 -19.66 11.96
C VAL A 215 -16.97 -20.11 10.72
N SER A 216 -15.87 -19.42 10.41
CA SER A 216 -14.96 -19.77 9.33
C SER A 216 -14.30 -21.14 9.54
N GLY A 217 -13.83 -21.42 10.75
CA GLY A 217 -13.20 -22.69 11.09
C GLY A 217 -14.20 -23.85 11.13
N ALA A 218 -15.39 -23.62 11.71
CA ALA A 218 -16.46 -24.60 11.73
C ALA A 218 -16.92 -24.99 10.31
N THR A 219 -17.16 -23.98 9.44
CA THR A 219 -17.52 -24.21 8.04
C THR A 219 -16.41 -24.97 7.29
N CYS A 220 -15.13 -24.66 7.53
CA CYS A 220 -14.02 -25.41 6.92
C CYS A 220 -14.07 -26.91 7.29
N ALA A 221 -14.23 -27.22 8.58
CA ALA A 221 -14.29 -28.62 9.06
C ALA A 221 -15.48 -29.38 8.46
N GLU A 222 -16.65 -28.75 8.41
CA GLU A 222 -17.86 -29.35 7.88
C GLU A 222 -17.74 -29.58 6.36
N VAL A 223 -17.28 -28.59 5.60
CA VAL A 223 -17.09 -28.69 4.15
C VAL A 223 -16.06 -29.77 3.79
N LEU A 224 -14.98 -29.92 4.56
CA LEU A 224 -14.02 -31.02 4.37
C LEU A 224 -14.73 -32.38 4.42
N ARG A 225 -15.62 -32.58 5.41
CA ARG A 225 -16.38 -33.82 5.58
C ARG A 225 -17.43 -34.05 4.50
N GLN A 226 -18.14 -33.00 4.12
CA GLN A 226 -19.16 -33.04 3.07
C GLN A 226 -18.56 -33.35 1.69
N ASN A 227 -17.27 -33.09 1.49
CA ASN A 227 -16.58 -33.25 0.20
C ASN A 227 -15.52 -34.37 0.22
N GLY A 228 -15.76 -35.43 0.99
CA GLY A 228 -15.01 -36.69 0.83
C GLY A 228 -13.72 -36.83 1.64
N PHE A 229 -13.36 -35.86 2.50
CA PHE A 229 -12.12 -35.97 3.26
C PHE A 229 -12.19 -37.06 4.34
N THR A 230 -11.67 -38.27 4.09
CA THR A 230 -11.78 -39.38 5.06
C THR A 230 -10.82 -39.31 6.26
N GLY A 231 -9.83 -38.42 6.27
CA GLY A 231 -8.78 -38.33 7.28
C GLY A 231 -9.20 -37.64 8.57
N LYS A 232 -8.22 -37.31 9.41
CA LYS A 232 -8.44 -36.69 10.73
C LYS A 232 -8.57 -35.17 10.61
N ILE A 233 -9.63 -34.60 11.19
CA ILE A 233 -9.87 -33.16 11.28
C ILE A 233 -9.75 -32.75 12.75
N ILE A 234 -8.98 -31.69 13.04
CA ILE A 234 -8.80 -31.16 14.39
C ILE A 234 -9.09 -29.67 14.38
N ILE A 235 -10.02 -29.18 15.20
CA ILE A 235 -10.27 -27.76 15.43
C ILE A 235 -9.68 -27.37 16.78
N ILE A 236 -8.86 -26.32 16.81
CA ILE A 236 -8.26 -25.78 18.04
C ILE A 236 -8.99 -24.49 18.40
N CYS A 237 -9.58 -24.47 19.59
CA CYS A 237 -10.36 -23.37 20.13
C CYS A 237 -9.69 -22.80 21.38
N LYS A 238 -9.38 -21.50 21.35
CA LYS A 238 -8.87 -20.79 22.53
C LYS A 238 -9.90 -20.73 23.67
N GLU A 239 -11.18 -20.67 23.32
CA GLU A 239 -12.28 -20.55 24.28
C GLU A 239 -12.75 -21.92 24.77
N ALA A 240 -13.44 -21.95 25.91
CA ALA A 240 -13.96 -23.16 26.55
C ALA A 240 -15.29 -23.65 25.92
N TYR A 241 -15.72 -23.04 24.83
CA TYR A 241 -16.99 -23.32 24.16
C TYR A 241 -16.77 -23.89 22.77
N LEU A 242 -17.70 -24.73 22.34
CA LEU A 242 -17.80 -25.19 20.95
C LEU A 242 -18.00 -24.01 20.00
N PRO A 243 -17.66 -24.14 18.70
CA PRO A 243 -17.84 -23.06 17.75
C PRO A 243 -19.25 -22.48 17.75
N TYR A 244 -19.34 -21.16 17.81
CA TYR A 244 -20.60 -20.43 18.00
C TYR A 244 -20.62 -19.12 17.19
N ASP A 245 -21.80 -18.59 16.92
CA ASP A 245 -22.00 -17.31 16.23
C ASP A 245 -21.75 -16.13 17.19
N ARG A 246 -20.66 -15.40 16.94
CA ARG A 246 -20.29 -14.22 17.74
C ARG A 246 -21.11 -12.98 17.42
N THR A 247 -21.77 -12.93 16.27
CA THR A 247 -22.54 -11.75 15.85
C THR A 247 -23.85 -11.61 16.62
N GLU A 248 -24.33 -12.70 17.24
CA GLU A 248 -25.47 -12.67 18.13
C GLU A 248 -25.16 -11.94 19.45
N ILE A 249 -23.88 -11.92 19.87
CA ILE A 249 -23.47 -11.34 21.16
C ILE A 249 -23.64 -9.81 21.18
N SER A 250 -23.29 -9.10 20.10
CA SER A 250 -23.42 -7.64 20.07
C SER A 250 -24.87 -7.16 19.97
N ARG A 251 -25.73 -8.01 19.39
CA ARG A 251 -27.18 -7.78 19.27
C ARG A 251 -27.94 -8.17 20.52
N ASN A 252 -27.41 -9.12 21.29
CA ASN A 252 -28.05 -9.64 22.48
C ASN A 252 -27.00 -10.11 23.52
N LEU A 253 -26.67 -9.24 24.49
CA LEU A 253 -25.62 -9.51 25.49
C LEU A 253 -25.98 -10.63 26.48
N ASP A 254 -27.27 -10.93 26.66
CA ASP A 254 -27.75 -12.02 27.53
C ASP A 254 -27.82 -13.39 26.80
N SER A 255 -27.30 -13.47 25.57
CA SER A 255 -27.32 -14.69 24.76
C SER A 255 -26.71 -15.87 25.52
N LYS A 256 -27.41 -17.00 25.48
CA LYS A 256 -26.93 -18.26 26.06
C LYS A 256 -26.23 -19.10 25.00
N ILE A 257 -25.16 -19.80 25.39
CA ILE A 257 -24.32 -20.57 24.46
C ILE A 257 -25.15 -21.60 23.67
N GLU A 258 -26.14 -22.21 24.29
CA GLU A 258 -26.98 -23.25 23.68
C GLU A 258 -27.78 -22.73 22.48
N ASN A 259 -28.06 -21.42 22.43
CA ASN A 259 -28.85 -20.79 21.37
C ASN A 259 -28.01 -20.29 20.20
N ILE A 260 -26.71 -20.04 20.43
CA ILE A 260 -25.81 -19.42 19.44
C ILE A 260 -24.71 -20.38 18.96
N GLN A 261 -24.63 -21.58 19.54
CA GLN A 261 -23.72 -22.63 19.12
C GLN A 261 -24.07 -23.14 17.72
N LEU A 262 -23.06 -23.33 16.86
CA LEU A 262 -23.28 -23.68 15.46
C LEU A 262 -23.72 -25.14 15.26
N ARG A 263 -23.11 -26.05 16.03
CA ARG A 263 -23.36 -27.51 15.98
C ARG A 263 -23.21 -28.09 17.38
N SER A 264 -24.02 -29.10 17.73
CA SER A 264 -23.94 -29.80 19.01
C SER A 264 -22.62 -30.58 19.16
N GLN A 265 -22.27 -30.99 20.39
CA GLN A 265 -21.16 -31.91 20.61
C GLN A 265 -21.35 -33.23 19.84
N SER A 266 -22.58 -33.78 19.87
CA SER A 266 -22.91 -35.03 19.18
C SER A 266 -22.62 -34.97 17.68
N PHE A 267 -22.86 -33.82 17.03
CA PHE A 267 -22.55 -33.64 15.62
C PHE A 267 -21.05 -33.83 15.32
N TYR A 268 -20.18 -33.26 16.15
CA TYR A 268 -18.74 -33.38 15.95
C TYR A 268 -18.24 -34.81 16.22
N ASP A 269 -18.79 -35.45 17.26
CA ASP A 269 -18.46 -36.83 17.63
C ASP A 269 -18.88 -37.82 16.54
N GLU A 270 -20.12 -37.73 16.06
CA GLU A 270 -20.65 -38.57 14.97
C GLU A 270 -19.84 -38.45 13.67
N ASN A 271 -19.31 -37.24 13.40
CA ASN A 271 -18.52 -36.95 12.21
C ASN A 271 -17.01 -37.06 12.41
N ASN A 272 -16.56 -37.52 13.59
CA ASN A 272 -15.14 -37.71 13.94
C ASN A 272 -14.29 -36.44 13.70
N ILE A 273 -14.80 -35.29 14.12
CA ILE A 273 -14.10 -34.01 14.12
C ILE A 273 -13.61 -33.75 15.56
N GLU A 274 -12.30 -33.82 15.80
CA GLU A 274 -11.72 -33.56 17.13
C GLU A 274 -11.75 -32.06 17.40
N ILE A 275 -12.27 -31.66 18.58
CA ILE A 275 -12.23 -30.27 19.04
C ILE A 275 -11.38 -30.19 20.31
N ILE A 276 -10.36 -29.34 20.27
CA ILE A 276 -9.49 -29.04 21.42
C ILE A 276 -9.91 -27.68 21.96
N LEU A 277 -10.67 -27.68 23.04
CA LEU A 277 -11.12 -26.47 23.75
C LEU A 277 -10.05 -25.93 24.70
N SER A 278 -10.20 -24.67 25.10
CA SER A 278 -9.34 -23.99 26.09
C SER A 278 -7.84 -24.08 25.75
N SER A 279 -7.50 -24.08 24.47
CA SER A 279 -6.12 -24.25 24.01
C SER A 279 -5.81 -23.26 22.89
N GLU A 280 -4.74 -22.49 23.07
CA GLU A 280 -4.25 -21.53 22.08
C GLU A 280 -3.02 -22.11 21.36
N VAL A 281 -2.85 -21.81 20.07
CA VAL A 281 -1.60 -22.10 19.36
C VAL A 281 -0.59 -21.02 19.72
N LEU A 282 0.54 -21.42 20.33
CA LEU A 282 1.61 -20.53 20.75
C LEU A 282 2.65 -20.30 19.65
N SER A 283 2.89 -21.31 18.81
CA SER A 283 3.76 -21.21 17.64
C SER A 283 3.36 -22.20 16.55
N LEU A 284 3.63 -21.82 15.31
CA LEU A 284 3.51 -22.66 14.12
C LEU A 284 4.87 -22.67 13.42
N ASP A 285 5.35 -23.84 12.99
CA ASP A 285 6.50 -23.96 12.09
C ASP A 285 6.03 -24.60 10.79
N SER A 286 6.03 -23.81 9.72
CA SER A 286 5.55 -24.26 8.42
C SER A 286 6.54 -25.14 7.65
N SER A 287 7.81 -25.13 8.06
CA SER A 287 8.87 -25.97 7.44
C SER A 287 8.81 -27.39 7.98
N SER A 288 8.68 -27.53 9.31
CA SER A 288 8.55 -28.84 9.97
C SER A 288 7.11 -29.35 10.06
N LYS A 289 6.11 -28.52 9.70
CA LYS A 289 4.67 -28.80 9.79
C LYS A 289 4.21 -29.17 11.21
N HIS A 290 4.71 -28.44 12.19
CA HIS A 290 4.44 -28.62 13.62
C HIS A 290 3.73 -27.40 14.22
N LEU A 291 2.85 -27.67 15.20
CA LEU A 291 2.16 -26.68 16.02
C LEU A 291 2.45 -26.94 17.50
N LYS A 292 2.67 -25.88 18.27
CA LYS A 292 2.77 -25.95 19.73
C LYS A 292 1.58 -25.26 20.39
N LEU A 293 0.94 -25.97 21.32
CA LEU A 293 -0.25 -25.48 22.03
C LEU A 293 0.09 -24.98 23.44
N SER A 294 -0.83 -24.19 24.01
CA SER A 294 -0.70 -23.63 25.36
C SER A 294 -0.78 -24.67 26.48
N ASN A 295 -1.28 -25.87 26.19
CA ASN A 295 -1.31 -27.01 27.11
C ASN A 295 -0.09 -27.95 26.93
N GLU A 296 1.00 -27.43 26.35
CA GLU A 296 2.25 -28.16 26.05
C GLU A 296 2.14 -29.29 25.03
N LYS A 297 0.95 -29.58 24.50
CA LYS A 297 0.76 -30.56 23.42
C LYS A 297 1.36 -30.03 22.11
N GLU A 298 2.02 -30.91 21.37
CA GLU A 298 2.48 -30.66 20.02
C GLU A 298 1.66 -31.46 19.00
N LEU A 299 1.40 -30.86 17.84
CA LEU A 299 0.57 -31.46 16.78
C LEU A 299 1.24 -31.33 15.41
N ASN A 300 1.14 -32.41 14.64
CA ASN A 300 1.56 -32.45 13.23
C ASN A 300 0.36 -32.28 12.32
N TYR A 301 0.59 -31.66 11.17
CA TYR A 301 -0.43 -31.46 10.16
C TYR A 301 0.10 -31.75 8.75
N ASP A 302 -0.80 -32.19 7.87
CA ASP A 302 -0.55 -32.22 6.42
C ASP A 302 -0.89 -30.88 5.79
N LYS A 303 -2.04 -30.30 6.21
CA LYS A 303 -2.48 -28.95 5.87
C LYS A 303 -3.09 -28.27 7.10
N VAL A 304 -2.96 -26.94 7.16
CA VAL A 304 -3.50 -26.12 8.26
C VAL A 304 -4.30 -24.94 7.73
N TYR A 305 -5.44 -24.65 8.37
CA TYR A 305 -6.27 -23.49 8.09
C TYR A 305 -6.29 -22.55 9.30
N ILE A 306 -5.85 -21.30 9.10
CA ILE A 306 -5.78 -20.28 10.14
C ILE A 306 -7.02 -19.40 10.07
N ALA A 307 -7.86 -19.46 11.10
CA ALA A 307 -9.11 -18.72 11.24
C ALA A 307 -9.24 -18.10 12.66
N THR A 308 -8.14 -17.54 13.18
CA THR A 308 -8.01 -17.08 14.58
C THR A 308 -8.77 -15.78 14.89
N GLY A 309 -9.31 -15.12 13.87
CA GLY A 309 -10.11 -13.91 14.00
C GLY A 309 -9.37 -12.75 14.67
N THR A 310 -10.14 -11.87 15.31
CA THR A 310 -9.62 -10.67 15.98
C THR A 310 -9.88 -10.66 17.48
N ARG A 311 -9.17 -9.76 18.19
CA ARG A 311 -9.46 -9.35 19.56
C ARG A 311 -9.77 -7.85 19.60
N ALA A 312 -10.58 -7.40 20.55
CA ALA A 312 -10.90 -5.98 20.71
C ALA A 312 -9.65 -5.11 20.97
N ARG A 313 -9.60 -3.91 20.39
CA ARG A 313 -8.53 -2.94 20.61
C ARG A 313 -8.79 -2.18 21.92
N LYS A 314 -7.84 -2.28 22.86
CA LYS A 314 -7.79 -1.40 24.04
C LYS A 314 -6.95 -0.15 23.73
N PRO A 315 -7.50 1.07 23.77
CA PRO A 315 -6.76 2.31 23.55
C PRO A 315 -5.84 2.62 24.75
N LYS A 316 -4.79 3.39 24.50
CA LYS A 316 -3.86 3.85 25.56
C LYS A 316 -4.38 5.17 26.15
N ILE A 317 -5.32 5.10 27.07
CA ILE A 317 -5.93 6.26 27.74
C ILE A 317 -5.68 6.15 29.25
N SER A 318 -5.41 7.26 29.93
CA SER A 318 -5.24 7.25 31.39
C SER A 318 -6.50 6.73 32.08
N GLY A 319 -6.35 5.87 33.10
CA GLY A 319 -7.47 5.26 33.82
C GLY A 319 -8.17 4.10 33.10
N ILE A 320 -7.67 3.63 31.94
CA ILE A 320 -8.24 2.48 31.19
C ILE A 320 -8.34 1.18 32.00
N HIS A 321 -7.56 1.07 33.08
CA HIS A 321 -7.50 -0.11 33.96
C HIS A 321 -8.55 -0.08 35.08
N LEU A 322 -9.33 0.99 35.20
CA LEU A 322 -10.43 1.07 36.16
C LEU A 322 -11.46 -0.03 35.87
N LYS A 323 -12.11 -0.51 36.93
CA LYS A 323 -13.24 -1.44 36.80
C LYS A 323 -14.42 -0.74 36.12
N ASN A 324 -15.32 -1.53 35.55
CA ASN A 324 -16.45 -1.09 34.71
C ASN A 324 -16.05 -0.46 33.37
N ILE A 325 -14.86 -0.77 32.87
CA ILE A 325 -14.43 -0.48 31.50
C ILE A 325 -14.27 -1.80 30.75
N PHE A 326 -15.11 -2.01 29.74
CA PHE A 326 -15.22 -3.28 29.02
C PHE A 326 -14.89 -3.13 27.54
N THR A 327 -14.55 -4.25 26.92
CA THR A 327 -14.48 -4.45 25.47
C THR A 327 -15.33 -5.65 25.13
N LEU A 328 -15.95 -5.71 23.94
CA LEU A 328 -16.75 -6.87 23.54
C LEU A 328 -16.06 -7.69 22.43
N ARG A 329 -15.86 -8.98 22.66
CA ARG A 329 -15.49 -9.95 21.60
C ARG A 329 -15.90 -11.40 21.89
N THR A 330 -15.97 -11.79 23.15
CA THR A 330 -16.27 -13.15 23.62
C THR A 330 -17.59 -13.19 24.36
N LEU A 331 -18.13 -14.40 24.57
CA LEU A 331 -19.35 -14.58 25.37
C LEU A 331 -19.14 -14.14 26.83
N PHE A 332 -17.93 -14.35 27.36
CA PHE A 332 -17.54 -13.88 28.68
C PHE A 332 -17.60 -12.35 28.80
N ASP A 333 -17.10 -11.63 27.80
CA ASP A 333 -17.17 -10.16 27.77
C ASP A 333 -18.63 -9.68 27.84
N ALA A 334 -19.53 -10.34 27.11
CA ALA A 334 -20.95 -9.99 27.12
C ALA A 334 -21.61 -10.25 28.46
N SER A 335 -21.38 -11.41 29.08
CA SER A 335 -21.94 -11.71 30.41
C SER A 335 -21.46 -10.71 31.47
N GLU A 336 -20.20 -10.28 31.38
CA GLU A 336 -19.65 -9.27 32.28
C GLU A 336 -20.33 -7.92 32.09
N ILE A 337 -20.52 -7.48 30.85
CA ILE A 337 -21.23 -6.23 30.54
C ILE A 337 -22.69 -6.32 31.02
N GLU A 338 -23.42 -7.38 30.65
CA GLU A 338 -24.82 -7.60 31.01
C GLU A 338 -25.01 -7.53 32.53
N SER A 339 -24.11 -8.17 33.31
CA SER A 339 -24.16 -8.16 34.77
C SER A 339 -24.05 -6.76 35.42
N LYS A 340 -23.53 -5.77 34.67
CA LYS A 340 -23.35 -4.39 35.14
C LYS A 340 -24.43 -3.44 34.63
N LEU A 341 -25.20 -3.83 33.62
CA LEU A 341 -26.31 -3.03 33.13
C LEU A 341 -27.38 -2.90 34.21
N ASN A 342 -27.77 -1.67 34.52
CA ASN A 342 -28.88 -1.38 35.42
C ASN A 342 -29.50 -0.03 35.06
N ASN A 343 -30.78 0.13 35.40
CA ASN A 343 -31.59 1.30 35.05
C ASN A 343 -31.15 2.63 35.71
N LYS A 344 -30.08 2.63 36.53
CA LYS A 344 -29.50 3.82 37.16
C LYS A 344 -28.15 4.23 36.55
N SER A 345 -27.55 3.39 35.70
CA SER A 345 -26.21 3.59 35.16
C SER A 345 -26.15 4.63 34.04
N HIS A 346 -25.05 5.36 33.99
CA HIS A 346 -24.62 6.21 32.88
C HIS A 346 -23.61 5.44 32.04
N LEU A 347 -24.05 4.94 30.89
CA LEU A 347 -23.23 4.18 29.96
C LEU A 347 -22.56 5.10 28.94
N ILE A 348 -21.24 4.95 28.82
CA ILE A 348 -20.43 5.51 27.73
C ILE A 348 -20.09 4.40 26.73
N ILE A 349 -20.39 4.61 25.45
CA ILE A 349 -19.88 3.78 24.36
C ILE A 349 -18.84 4.59 23.60
N LEU A 350 -17.61 4.09 23.54
CA LEU A 350 -16.51 4.74 22.82
C LEU A 350 -16.38 4.14 21.41
N GLY A 351 -16.73 4.93 20.39
CA GLY A 351 -16.74 4.58 18.97
C GLY A 351 -18.13 4.73 18.33
N SER A 352 -18.17 4.80 17.00
CA SER A 352 -19.42 4.95 16.21
C SER A 352 -19.50 3.96 15.03
N SER A 353 -18.94 2.75 15.23
CA SER A 353 -19.01 1.62 14.29
C SER A 353 -20.30 0.80 14.48
N PHE A 354 -20.59 -0.18 13.60
CA PHE A 354 -21.76 -1.05 13.76
C PHE A 354 -21.84 -1.72 15.14
N LEU A 355 -20.71 -2.24 15.64
CA LEU A 355 -20.65 -2.80 16.99
C LEU A 355 -21.08 -1.78 18.07
N ALA A 356 -20.66 -0.53 17.95
CA ALA A 356 -21.05 0.53 18.88
C ALA A 356 -22.56 0.84 18.78
N LEU A 357 -23.11 0.86 17.57
CA LEU A 357 -24.53 1.13 17.34
C LEU A 357 -25.43 -0.04 17.77
N GLU A 358 -25.00 -1.29 17.57
CA GLU A 358 -25.68 -2.49 18.06
C GLU A 358 -25.73 -2.50 19.60
N LEU A 359 -24.61 -2.18 20.25
CA LEU A 359 -24.56 -2.04 21.71
C LEU A 359 -25.45 -0.89 22.20
N ALA A 360 -25.47 0.23 21.49
CA ALA A 360 -26.36 1.34 21.84
C ALA A 360 -27.83 0.94 21.71
N SER A 361 -28.18 0.23 20.62
CA SER A 361 -29.51 -0.33 20.39
C SER A 361 -29.93 -1.28 21.51
N TYR A 362 -29.05 -2.21 21.92
CA TYR A 362 -29.36 -3.15 22.99
C TYR A 362 -29.47 -2.49 24.39
N CYS A 363 -28.60 -1.51 24.69
CA CYS A 363 -28.46 -0.95 26.04
C CYS A 363 -29.37 0.26 26.33
N HIS A 364 -29.80 1.04 25.32
CA HIS A 364 -30.38 2.38 25.58
C HIS A 364 -31.60 2.41 26.51
N ASN A 365 -32.43 1.36 26.51
CA ASN A 365 -33.60 1.25 27.40
C ASN A 365 -33.34 0.47 28.69
N ARG A 366 -32.10 -0.02 28.89
CA ARG A 366 -31.69 -0.80 30.08
C ARG A 366 -30.87 0.02 31.09
N VAL A 367 -30.49 1.24 30.73
CA VAL A 367 -29.68 2.15 31.55
C VAL A 367 -30.34 3.52 31.67
N ALA A 368 -29.93 4.34 32.64
CA ALA A 368 -30.49 5.68 32.83
C ALA A 368 -30.15 6.61 31.67
N LYS A 369 -28.93 6.50 31.13
CA LYS A 369 -28.45 7.33 30.03
C LYS A 369 -27.39 6.61 29.23
N THR A 370 -27.51 6.65 27.90
CA THR A 370 -26.49 6.18 26.96
C THR A 370 -25.86 7.38 26.26
N THR A 371 -24.53 7.42 26.24
CA THR A 371 -23.76 8.43 25.52
C THR A 371 -22.73 7.77 24.62
N ILE A 372 -22.70 8.15 23.34
CA ILE A 372 -21.67 7.74 22.38
C ILE A 372 -20.62 8.84 22.27
N ILE A 373 -19.35 8.47 22.36
CA ILE A 373 -18.22 9.38 22.10
C ILE A 373 -17.45 8.82 20.89
N SER A 374 -17.22 9.65 19.88
CA SER A 374 -16.44 9.27 18.70
C SER A 374 -15.60 10.44 18.20
N ASN A 375 -14.43 10.13 17.66
CA ASN A 375 -13.57 11.10 16.98
C ASN A 375 -13.96 11.32 15.51
N ALA A 376 -14.90 10.53 14.98
CA ALA A 376 -15.42 10.72 13.63
C ALA A 376 -16.38 11.91 13.56
N SER A 377 -16.49 12.53 12.38
CA SER A 377 -17.43 13.63 12.11
C SER A 377 -18.88 13.18 12.14
N LEU A 378 -19.18 11.94 11.73
CA LEU A 378 -20.51 11.32 11.79
C LEU A 378 -20.40 9.79 12.05
N PRO A 379 -21.44 9.13 12.59
CA PRO A 379 -21.48 7.67 12.70
C PRO A 379 -21.37 6.98 11.34
N LEU A 380 -20.56 5.91 11.24
CA LEU A 380 -20.34 5.14 10.01
C LEU A 380 -19.90 5.95 8.75
N VAL A 381 -19.46 7.21 8.91
CA VAL A 381 -19.15 8.11 7.78
C VAL A 381 -18.07 7.57 6.86
N GLU A 382 -17.04 6.96 7.43
CA GLU A 382 -15.95 6.31 6.69
C GLU A 382 -16.41 5.13 5.82
N THR A 383 -17.59 4.57 6.11
CA THR A 383 -18.12 3.40 5.39
C THR A 383 -19.22 3.81 4.39
N PHE A 384 -20.09 4.74 4.77
CA PHE A 384 -21.31 5.04 4.02
C PHE A 384 -21.48 6.50 3.60
N GLY A 385 -20.52 7.36 3.93
CA GLY A 385 -20.53 8.78 3.60
C GLY A 385 -21.45 9.61 4.51
N GLU A 386 -21.45 10.92 4.27
CA GLU A 386 -22.13 11.90 5.14
C GLU A 386 -23.64 11.76 5.14
N GLN A 387 -24.28 11.43 4.01
CA GLN A 387 -25.75 11.34 3.95
C GLN A 387 -26.29 10.28 4.90
N VAL A 388 -25.76 9.06 4.79
CA VAL A 388 -26.14 7.95 5.66
C VAL A 388 -25.67 8.22 7.09
N GLY A 389 -24.48 8.81 7.28
CA GLY A 389 -23.97 9.16 8.60
C GLY A 389 -24.85 10.16 9.36
N ASN A 390 -25.39 11.18 8.67
CA ASN A 390 -26.34 12.13 9.23
C ASN A 390 -27.63 11.43 9.66
N LYS A 391 -28.15 10.52 8.83
CA LYS A 391 -29.33 9.73 9.19
C LYS A 391 -29.08 8.84 10.40
N MET A 392 -27.89 8.25 10.53
CA MET A 392 -27.53 7.49 11.74
C MET A 392 -27.48 8.38 12.99
N LEU A 393 -26.99 9.61 12.86
CA LEU A 393 -27.02 10.57 13.94
C LEU A 393 -28.46 10.97 14.34
N GLU A 394 -29.35 11.19 13.36
CA GLU A 394 -30.77 11.46 13.59
C GLU A 394 -31.46 10.28 14.31
N LEU A 395 -31.18 9.04 13.90
CA LEU A 395 -31.70 7.83 14.54
C LEU A 395 -31.26 7.72 16.01
N LEU A 396 -29.98 7.99 16.29
CA LEU A 396 -29.48 7.96 17.67
C LEU A 396 -30.14 9.04 18.53
N LYS A 397 -30.31 10.25 17.98
CA LYS A 397 -30.98 11.36 18.67
C LYS A 397 -32.46 11.05 18.96
N SER A 398 -33.19 10.44 18.01
CA SER A 398 -34.61 10.08 18.20
C SER A 398 -34.82 9.03 19.29
N LYS A 399 -33.79 8.23 19.58
CA LYS A 399 -33.77 7.25 20.68
C LYS A 399 -33.19 7.82 21.99
N ASN A 400 -33.11 9.15 22.11
CA ASN A 400 -32.58 9.88 23.28
C ASN A 400 -31.12 9.54 23.65
N ILE A 401 -30.31 9.13 22.66
CA ILE A 401 -28.89 8.84 22.87
C ILE A 401 -28.08 10.12 22.63
N LYS A 402 -27.29 10.54 23.62
CA LYS A 402 -26.40 11.68 23.47
C LYS A 402 -25.17 11.25 22.66
N VAL A 403 -24.78 12.03 21.65
CA VAL A 403 -23.61 11.72 20.82
C VAL A 403 -22.65 12.91 20.85
N PHE A 404 -21.37 12.65 21.15
CA PHE A 404 -20.28 13.60 21.00
C PHE A 404 -19.40 13.12 19.84
N LEU A 405 -19.38 13.91 18.77
CA LEU A 405 -18.60 13.68 17.56
C LEU A 405 -17.35 14.57 17.61
N GLU A 406 -16.33 14.20 16.83
CA GLU A 406 -15.02 14.90 16.80
C GLU A 406 -14.43 15.11 18.21
N CYS A 407 -14.72 14.17 19.11
CA CYS A 407 -14.40 14.27 20.53
C CYS A 407 -13.69 13.00 21.01
N GLU A 408 -12.71 13.17 21.89
CA GLU A 408 -11.93 12.07 22.45
C GLU A 408 -12.04 12.01 23.97
N ILE A 409 -11.96 10.81 24.54
CA ILE A 409 -11.76 10.63 25.97
C ILE A 409 -10.26 10.78 26.26
N LYS A 410 -9.89 11.81 27.04
CA LYS A 410 -8.50 12.04 27.47
C LYS A 410 -8.15 11.27 28.74
N ALA A 411 -9.10 11.05 29.63
CA ALA A 411 -8.90 10.24 30.84
C ALA A 411 -10.21 9.61 31.33
N PHE A 412 -10.10 8.40 31.87
CA PHE A 412 -11.10 7.81 32.75
C PHE A 412 -10.76 8.20 34.20
N VAL A 413 -11.77 8.61 34.95
CA VAL A 413 -11.64 9.09 36.33
C VAL A 413 -12.38 8.12 37.25
N GLY A 414 -11.73 7.74 38.35
CA GLY A 414 -12.33 6.91 39.39
C GLY A 414 -12.47 7.63 40.73
N ILE A 415 -13.21 7.03 41.66
CA ILE A 415 -13.37 7.52 43.04
C ILE A 415 -12.81 6.48 44.02
N ASN A 416 -11.83 6.88 44.84
CA ASN A 416 -11.34 6.18 46.05
C ASN A 416 -10.98 4.68 45.91
N GLN A 417 -10.66 4.01 47.04
CA GLN A 417 -9.88 2.77 47.18
C GLN A 417 -10.29 1.55 46.30
N GLU A 418 -11.47 1.55 45.68
CA GLU A 418 -12.00 0.40 44.91
C GLU A 418 -11.70 0.44 43.39
N ASN A 419 -11.17 1.56 42.89
CA ASN A 419 -10.70 1.73 41.49
C ASN A 419 -11.81 1.56 40.43
N HIS A 420 -13.03 2.05 40.69
CA HIS A 420 -14.19 2.02 39.77
C HIS A 420 -14.29 3.29 38.94
N LEU A 421 -14.76 3.17 37.68
CA LEU A 421 -15.13 4.30 36.84
C LEU A 421 -16.24 5.13 37.47
N SER A 422 -16.08 6.46 37.49
CA SER A 422 -17.10 7.42 37.96
C SER A 422 -17.36 8.56 36.98
N ALA A 423 -16.35 8.93 36.19
CA ALA A 423 -16.44 9.98 35.19
C ALA A 423 -15.41 9.78 34.07
N ILE A 424 -15.63 10.50 32.97
CA ILE A 424 -14.67 10.64 31.88
C ILE A 424 -14.35 12.11 31.65
N LYS A 425 -13.10 12.40 31.29
CA LYS A 425 -12.65 13.72 30.85
C LYS A 425 -12.54 13.72 29.33
N LEU A 426 -13.24 14.64 28.68
CA LEU A 426 -13.23 14.81 27.23
C LEU A 426 -12.14 15.76 26.75
N SER A 427 -11.83 15.72 25.46
CA SER A 427 -10.85 16.59 24.80
C SER A 427 -11.21 18.07 24.83
N ASN A 428 -12.50 18.39 24.86
CA ASN A 428 -13.02 19.75 25.00
C ASN A 428 -12.99 20.28 26.46
N GLY A 429 -12.47 19.48 27.41
CA GLY A 429 -12.37 19.84 28.82
C GLY A 429 -13.59 19.46 29.67
N GLU A 430 -14.70 19.03 29.07
CA GLU A 430 -15.89 18.60 29.81
C GLU A 430 -15.63 17.31 30.63
N PHE A 431 -16.29 17.23 31.78
CA PHE A 431 -16.37 16.00 32.59
C PHE A 431 -17.78 15.44 32.52
N LEU A 432 -17.91 14.18 32.12
CA LEU A 432 -19.19 13.47 32.10
C LEU A 432 -19.19 12.37 33.15
N LYS A 433 -20.28 12.30 33.92
CA LYS A 433 -20.52 11.15 34.80
C LYS A 433 -20.63 9.87 33.96
N ALA A 434 -19.94 8.82 34.39
CA ALA A 434 -19.92 7.52 33.74
C ALA A 434 -19.81 6.43 34.80
N ASP A 435 -20.78 5.51 34.84
CA ASP A 435 -20.75 4.37 35.75
C ASP A 435 -20.21 3.11 35.03
N LEU A 436 -20.30 3.11 33.69
CA LEU A 436 -19.93 2.01 32.80
C LEU A 436 -19.38 2.56 31.48
N CYS A 437 -18.32 1.95 30.94
CA CYS A 437 -17.83 2.26 29.61
C CYS A 437 -17.60 0.99 28.78
N ILE A 438 -18.08 0.98 27.53
CA ILE A 438 -17.80 -0.08 26.55
C ILE A 438 -16.98 0.52 25.40
N ILE A 439 -15.86 -0.13 25.09
CA ILE A 439 -14.91 0.32 24.08
C ILE A 439 -15.12 -0.46 22.78
N ALA A 440 -15.50 0.27 21.72
CA ALA A 440 -15.82 -0.25 20.40
C ALA A 440 -15.01 0.46 19.28
N VAL A 441 -13.72 0.71 19.54
CA VAL A 441 -12.79 1.44 18.64
C VAL A 441 -11.98 0.55 17.69
N GLY A 442 -12.55 -0.60 17.31
CA GLY A 442 -11.95 -1.56 16.39
C GLY A 442 -11.23 -2.73 17.07
N SER A 443 -10.51 -3.52 16.28
CA SER A 443 -9.92 -4.79 16.68
C SER A 443 -8.47 -4.95 16.22
N LYS A 444 -7.81 -6.03 16.67
CA LYS A 444 -6.46 -6.45 16.27
C LYS A 444 -6.48 -7.91 15.86
N PHE A 445 -5.79 -8.28 14.80
CA PHE A 445 -5.70 -9.67 14.32
C PHE A 445 -4.91 -10.56 15.28
N ASN A 446 -5.37 -11.81 15.46
CA ASN A 446 -4.75 -12.80 16.34
C ASN A 446 -3.71 -13.64 15.59
N THR A 447 -2.62 -13.01 15.17
CA THR A 447 -1.58 -13.61 14.32
C THR A 447 -0.19 -13.63 14.97
N LYS A 448 -0.07 -13.20 16.23
CA LYS A 448 1.23 -13.10 16.92
C LYS A 448 2.00 -14.42 17.01
N PHE A 449 1.31 -15.56 17.11
CA PHE A 449 1.92 -16.89 17.17
C PHE A 449 2.61 -17.30 15.86
N LEU A 450 2.41 -16.53 14.78
CA LEU A 450 3.07 -16.74 13.49
C LEU A 450 4.43 -16.07 13.40
N ALA A 451 4.90 -15.39 14.46
CA ALA A 451 6.26 -14.90 14.53
C ALA A 451 7.24 -16.07 14.32
N ASN A 452 8.12 -15.94 13.32
CA ASN A 452 9.07 -16.97 12.90
C ASN A 452 8.46 -18.25 12.29
N SER A 453 7.17 -18.23 11.93
CA SER A 453 6.51 -19.42 11.37
C SER A 453 6.83 -19.73 9.90
N GLY A 454 7.44 -18.77 9.20
CA GLY A 454 7.58 -18.78 7.73
C GLY A 454 6.32 -18.28 6.99
N ILE A 455 5.24 -17.95 7.70
CA ILE A 455 4.05 -17.32 7.12
C ILE A 455 4.22 -15.80 7.13
N LEU A 456 3.98 -15.17 5.98
CA LEU A 456 4.05 -13.72 5.83
C LEU A 456 2.83 -13.08 6.49
N VAL A 457 3.07 -12.19 7.45
CA VAL A 457 2.05 -11.42 8.17
C VAL A 457 2.28 -9.94 7.93
N ASN A 458 1.25 -9.23 7.49
CA ASN A 458 1.31 -7.81 7.19
C ASN A 458 1.54 -6.96 8.45
N LYS A 459 1.97 -5.70 8.28
CA LYS A 459 2.23 -4.77 9.41
C LYS A 459 1.00 -4.57 10.32
N ASN A 460 -0.21 -4.57 9.74
CA ASN A 460 -1.46 -4.47 10.49
C ASN A 460 -1.83 -5.78 11.23
N GLY A 461 -1.17 -6.89 10.91
CA GLY A 461 -1.36 -8.22 11.46
C GLY A 461 -2.21 -9.17 10.59
N SER A 462 -2.70 -8.75 9.41
CA SER A 462 -3.47 -9.62 8.52
C SER A 462 -2.55 -10.58 7.73
N ILE A 463 -3.15 -11.57 7.08
CA ILE A 463 -2.45 -12.56 6.25
C ILE A 463 -2.95 -12.43 4.82
N ASP A 464 -2.05 -12.19 3.88
CA ASP A 464 -2.38 -12.19 2.45
C ASP A 464 -2.70 -13.60 1.97
N THR A 465 -3.81 -13.72 1.24
CA THR A 465 -4.15 -14.96 0.55
C THR A 465 -4.30 -14.75 -0.96
N ASN A 466 -4.14 -15.83 -1.72
CA ASN A 466 -4.56 -15.85 -3.11
C ASN A 466 -6.09 -16.11 -3.22
N VAL A 467 -6.62 -16.19 -4.45
CA VAL A 467 -8.05 -16.47 -4.72
C VAL A 467 -8.51 -17.87 -4.25
N TYR A 468 -7.59 -18.73 -3.81
CA TYR A 468 -7.83 -20.08 -3.30
C TYR A 468 -7.67 -20.18 -1.77
N MET A 469 -7.57 -19.03 -1.08
CA MET A 469 -7.33 -18.89 0.37
C MET A 469 -5.98 -19.44 0.86
N GLN A 470 -5.01 -19.67 -0.04
CA GLN A 470 -3.66 -20.10 0.30
C GLN A 470 -2.78 -18.90 0.66
N THR A 471 -1.90 -19.10 1.64
CA THR A 471 -0.86 -18.13 2.03
C THR A 471 0.39 -18.30 1.14
N ASN A 472 1.53 -17.73 1.55
CA ASN A 472 2.82 -17.95 0.89
C ASN A 472 3.34 -19.40 1.02
N ASN A 473 2.73 -20.23 1.87
CA ASN A 473 3.01 -21.66 1.96
C ASN A 473 1.80 -22.46 1.41
N ILE A 474 2.08 -23.43 0.53
CA ILE A 474 1.06 -24.20 -0.20
C ILE A 474 0.14 -25.05 0.70
N ASP A 475 0.64 -25.43 1.88
CA ASP A 475 -0.08 -26.27 2.86
C ASP A 475 -0.70 -25.44 3.99
N VAL A 476 -0.54 -24.11 3.95
CA VAL A 476 -1.10 -23.18 4.94
C VAL A 476 -2.10 -22.26 4.26
N TYR A 477 -3.34 -22.35 4.74
CA TYR A 477 -4.47 -21.56 4.30
C TYR A 477 -4.87 -20.59 5.41
N ALA A 478 -5.44 -19.44 5.07
CA ALA A 478 -5.94 -18.48 6.04
C ALA A 478 -7.31 -17.93 5.61
N GLY A 479 -8.15 -17.52 6.55
CA GLY A 479 -9.48 -17.01 6.26
C GLY A 479 -10.20 -16.42 7.46
N GLY A 480 -11.45 -16.03 7.27
CA GLY A 480 -12.17 -15.19 8.24
C GLY A 480 -11.56 -13.80 8.36
N ASP A 481 -11.76 -13.15 9.51
CA ASP A 481 -11.40 -11.73 9.74
C ASP A 481 -9.90 -11.42 9.56
N ILE A 482 -9.01 -12.42 9.58
CA ILE A 482 -7.56 -12.21 9.48
C ILE A 482 -7.05 -12.18 8.04
N ALA A 483 -7.85 -12.63 7.07
CA ALA A 483 -7.42 -12.72 5.69
C ALA A 483 -7.56 -11.37 4.98
N ASN A 484 -6.47 -10.95 4.34
CA ASN A 484 -6.48 -9.94 3.30
C ASN A 484 -6.64 -10.68 1.96
N SER A 485 -7.88 -10.86 1.54
CA SER A 485 -8.26 -11.78 0.46
C SER A 485 -8.74 -11.03 -0.79
N PRO A 486 -8.50 -11.55 -2.01
CA PRO A 486 -8.97 -10.92 -3.24
C PRO A 486 -10.51 -10.84 -3.32
N ILE A 487 -11.03 -9.68 -3.72
CA ILE A 487 -12.45 -9.48 -4.02
C ILE A 487 -12.69 -9.69 -5.52
N TYR A 488 -13.39 -10.76 -5.87
CA TYR A 488 -13.65 -11.13 -7.27
C TYR A 488 -14.29 -9.99 -8.10
N TYR A 489 -15.21 -9.24 -7.50
CA TYR A 489 -15.98 -8.17 -8.16
C TYR A 489 -15.27 -6.80 -8.19
N ASN A 490 -14.12 -6.67 -7.53
CA ASN A 490 -13.31 -5.45 -7.52
C ASN A 490 -11.90 -5.75 -8.06
N ASN A 491 -11.83 -6.27 -9.30
CA ASN A 491 -10.57 -6.59 -9.99
C ASN A 491 -9.59 -7.49 -9.20
N ASN A 492 -10.08 -8.31 -8.27
CA ASN A 492 -9.27 -9.11 -7.34
C ASN A 492 -8.34 -8.27 -6.43
N GLU A 493 -8.66 -6.99 -6.19
CA GLU A 493 -8.03 -6.20 -5.14
C GLU A 493 -8.20 -6.93 -3.80
N ARG A 494 -7.13 -6.99 -3.00
CA ARG A 494 -7.19 -7.61 -1.67
C ARG A 494 -7.77 -6.62 -0.69
N GLU A 495 -8.77 -7.06 0.05
CA GLU A 495 -9.27 -6.31 1.20
C GLU A 495 -9.54 -7.23 2.39
N ILE A 496 -9.62 -6.60 3.55
CA ILE A 496 -10.02 -7.26 4.79
C ILE A 496 -11.49 -6.97 5.01
N ILE A 497 -12.32 -8.00 4.88
CA ILE A 497 -13.76 -7.91 5.07
C ILE A 497 -14.17 -8.80 6.25
N CYS A 498 -14.46 -8.16 7.39
CA CYS A 498 -14.87 -8.83 8.62
C CYS A 498 -16.38 -9.10 8.66
N HIS A 499 -16.95 -9.65 7.58
CA HIS A 499 -18.37 -10.03 7.51
C HIS A 499 -18.53 -11.52 7.79
N TYR A 500 -19.65 -11.87 8.44
CA TYR A 500 -19.96 -13.25 8.81
C TYR A 500 -20.04 -14.18 7.60
N SER A 501 -20.77 -13.77 6.55
CA SER A 501 -20.92 -14.50 5.29
C SER A 501 -19.59 -14.72 4.56
N VAL A 502 -18.73 -13.70 4.55
CA VAL A 502 -17.37 -13.77 3.96
C VAL A 502 -16.50 -14.76 4.73
N ALA A 503 -16.54 -14.72 6.06
CA ALA A 503 -15.77 -15.63 6.89
C ALA A 503 -16.14 -17.11 6.65
N GLN A 504 -17.43 -17.43 6.55
CA GLN A 504 -17.88 -18.79 6.24
C GLN A 504 -17.45 -19.23 4.83
N ASN A 505 -17.60 -18.36 3.84
CA ASN A 505 -17.16 -18.65 2.48
C ASN A 505 -15.65 -18.86 2.37
N HIS A 506 -14.83 -18.09 3.10
CA HIS A 506 -13.40 -18.33 3.20
C HIS A 506 -13.11 -19.75 3.72
N GLY A 507 -13.89 -20.21 4.71
CA GLY A 507 -13.79 -21.58 5.24
C GLY A 507 -14.13 -22.63 4.20
N ARG A 508 -15.23 -22.45 3.45
CA ARG A 508 -15.63 -23.36 2.37
C ARG A 508 -14.57 -23.42 1.27
N VAL A 509 -14.12 -22.27 0.77
CA VAL A 509 -13.15 -22.20 -0.33
C VAL A 509 -11.81 -22.80 0.10
N ALA A 510 -11.34 -22.52 1.31
CA ALA A 510 -10.13 -23.13 1.85
C ALA A 510 -10.26 -24.66 1.92
N ALA A 511 -11.36 -25.19 2.47
CA ALA A 511 -11.61 -26.63 2.58
C ALA A 511 -11.57 -27.34 1.21
N LEU A 512 -12.25 -26.79 0.20
CA LEU A 512 -12.25 -27.35 -1.16
C LEU A 512 -10.84 -27.38 -1.77
N ASN A 513 -10.07 -26.30 -1.62
CA ASN A 513 -8.70 -26.25 -2.14
C ASN A 513 -7.71 -27.09 -1.30
N MET A 514 -7.95 -27.28 0.00
CA MET A 514 -7.19 -28.22 0.82
C MET A 514 -7.35 -29.65 0.27
N LEU A 515 -8.52 -29.99 -0.27
CA LEU A 515 -8.81 -31.27 -0.94
C LEU A 515 -8.31 -31.36 -2.39
N GLY A 516 -7.79 -30.28 -2.96
CA GLY A 516 -7.37 -30.21 -4.37
C GLY A 516 -8.51 -29.89 -5.34
N ILE A 517 -9.69 -29.50 -4.85
CA ILE A 517 -10.82 -29.06 -5.67
C ILE A 517 -10.63 -27.55 -5.94
N SER A 518 -10.06 -27.23 -7.10
CA SER A 518 -9.73 -25.85 -7.50
C SER A 518 -10.96 -24.94 -7.53
N THR A 519 -11.15 -24.15 -6.48
CA THR A 519 -12.31 -23.27 -6.29
C THR A 519 -11.85 -21.87 -5.94
N LYS A 520 -12.28 -20.86 -6.71
CA LYS A 520 -11.96 -19.46 -6.42
C LYS A 520 -12.96 -18.86 -5.43
N VAL A 521 -12.49 -17.95 -4.58
CA VAL A 521 -13.37 -17.06 -3.82
C VAL A 521 -14.12 -16.15 -4.80
N LYS A 522 -15.45 -16.17 -4.71
CA LYS A 522 -16.37 -15.34 -5.51
C LYS A 522 -17.41 -14.67 -4.62
N THR A 523 -17.11 -14.54 -3.33
CA THR A 523 -18.07 -14.10 -2.33
C THR A 523 -18.33 -12.62 -2.48
N LEU A 524 -19.60 -12.27 -2.59
CA LEU A 524 -20.06 -10.89 -2.50
C LEU A 524 -20.23 -10.52 -1.03
N PRO A 525 -19.67 -9.40 -0.55
CA PRO A 525 -19.88 -8.99 0.82
C PRO A 525 -21.36 -8.64 1.04
N TYR A 526 -22.02 -9.45 1.87
CA TYR A 526 -23.41 -9.25 2.28
C TYR A 526 -23.43 -9.07 3.80
N PHE A 527 -23.94 -7.93 4.24
CA PHE A 527 -24.05 -7.55 5.65
C PHE A 527 -25.50 -7.32 6.03
N TYR A 528 -25.86 -7.75 7.23
CA TYR A 528 -27.18 -7.61 7.80
C TYR A 528 -27.04 -7.26 9.28
N THR A 529 -27.83 -6.32 9.76
CA THR A 529 -27.98 -6.06 11.20
C THR A 529 -29.35 -5.44 11.53
N LEU A 530 -29.72 -5.50 12.80
CA LEU A 530 -30.89 -4.82 13.36
C LEU A 530 -30.41 -3.69 14.26
N LEU A 531 -30.76 -2.45 13.91
CA LEU A 531 -30.53 -1.29 14.76
C LEU A 531 -31.86 -0.70 15.20
N PHE A 532 -32.17 -0.85 16.48
CA PHE A 532 -33.47 -0.56 17.07
C PHE A 532 -34.57 -1.34 16.33
N ASP A 533 -35.51 -0.63 15.70
CA ASP A 533 -36.61 -1.20 14.94
C ASP A 533 -36.32 -1.26 13.42
N ASN A 534 -35.08 -0.94 13.01
CA ASN A 534 -34.68 -0.84 11.61
C ASN A 534 -33.82 -2.03 11.19
N CYS A 535 -34.19 -2.64 10.05
CA CYS A 535 -33.41 -3.69 9.41
C CYS A 535 -32.46 -3.09 8.39
N ILE A 536 -31.16 -3.27 8.59
CA ILE A 536 -30.13 -2.73 7.70
C ILE A 536 -29.50 -3.87 6.92
N THR A 537 -29.57 -3.80 5.60
CA THR A 537 -28.86 -4.70 4.68
C THR A 537 -27.86 -3.90 3.87
N TYR A 538 -26.67 -4.44 3.66
CA TYR A 538 -25.68 -3.86 2.76
C TYR A 538 -25.06 -4.95 1.88
N VAL A 539 -24.94 -4.67 0.58
CA VAL A 539 -24.34 -5.55 -0.42
C VAL A 539 -23.37 -4.75 -1.25
N GLY A 540 -22.14 -5.24 -1.42
CA GLY A 540 -21.12 -4.59 -2.28
C GLY A 540 -19.77 -4.41 -1.59
N TYR A 541 -18.93 -3.56 -2.16
CA TYR A 541 -17.57 -3.29 -1.65
C TYR A 541 -17.29 -1.78 -1.49
N ARG A 542 -16.10 -1.45 -0.95
CA ARG A 542 -15.72 -0.10 -0.52
C ARG A 542 -15.19 0.77 -1.67
N LYS A 543 -15.16 2.09 -1.45
CA LYS A 543 -14.77 3.22 -2.35
C LYS A 543 -15.88 3.76 -3.27
N PRO A 544 -17.03 4.18 -2.74
CA PRO A 544 -17.99 4.94 -3.54
C PRO A 544 -17.44 6.34 -3.87
N SER A 545 -17.57 6.74 -5.12
CA SER A 545 -17.38 8.13 -5.55
C SER A 545 -18.65 8.95 -5.35
N ARG A 546 -19.83 8.32 -5.45
CA ARG A 546 -21.15 8.98 -5.37
C ARG A 546 -22.16 8.10 -4.65
N VAL A 547 -23.15 8.72 -4.02
CA VAL A 547 -24.27 8.02 -3.36
C VAL A 547 -25.61 8.66 -3.71
N PHE A 548 -26.58 7.84 -4.09
CA PHE A 548 -27.96 8.23 -4.36
C PHE A 548 -28.89 7.63 -3.32
N ILE A 549 -29.74 8.44 -2.68
CA ILE A 549 -30.77 7.96 -1.76
C ILE A 549 -32.13 7.94 -2.47
N GLN A 550 -32.77 6.77 -2.47
CA GLN A 550 -34.11 6.55 -2.98
C GLN A 550 -35.14 6.55 -1.82
N ASN A 551 -36.30 7.17 -2.07
CA ASN A 551 -37.44 7.36 -1.16
C ASN A 551 -37.24 8.42 -0.06
N SER A 552 -38.34 8.84 0.58
CA SER A 552 -38.29 9.77 1.71
C SER A 552 -37.50 9.15 2.86
N THR A 553 -36.62 9.96 3.42
CA THR A 553 -35.78 9.60 4.56
C THR A 553 -36.48 9.71 5.91
N ASP A 554 -37.70 10.24 5.96
CA ASP A 554 -38.33 10.67 7.21
C ASP A 554 -38.71 9.50 8.13
N ASP A 555 -38.99 8.33 7.54
CA ASP A 555 -39.38 7.11 8.26
C ASP A 555 -38.28 6.03 8.31
N PHE A 556 -37.02 6.37 7.97
CA PHE A 556 -35.92 5.39 7.80
C PHE A 556 -36.21 4.27 6.78
N LYS A 557 -37.15 4.46 5.84
CA LYS A 557 -37.49 3.50 4.78
C LYS A 557 -36.85 3.86 3.44
N PHE A 558 -35.53 3.92 3.41
CA PHE A 558 -34.77 4.32 2.22
C PHE A 558 -33.73 3.27 1.81
N SER A 559 -33.29 3.37 0.55
CA SER A 559 -32.14 2.63 0.03
C SER A 559 -31.13 3.65 -0.50
N ALA A 560 -29.85 3.44 -0.22
CA ALA A 560 -28.77 4.24 -0.80
C ALA A 560 -27.92 3.38 -1.75
N PHE A 561 -27.69 3.90 -2.95
CA PHE A 561 -26.91 3.28 -4.03
C PHE A 561 -25.57 3.96 -4.13
N TYR A 562 -24.51 3.18 -4.18
CA TYR A 562 -23.13 3.63 -4.22
C TYR A 562 -22.56 3.40 -5.61
N PHE A 563 -21.95 4.44 -6.20
CA PHE A 563 -21.39 4.38 -7.55
C PHE A 563 -19.89 4.64 -7.56
N ASP A 564 -19.17 3.98 -8.45
CA ASP A 564 -17.78 4.33 -8.78
C ASP A 564 -17.71 5.53 -9.77
N ASN A 565 -16.48 5.86 -10.19
CA ASN A 565 -16.21 6.93 -11.17
C ASN A 565 -16.79 6.64 -12.56
N ASP A 566 -17.02 5.36 -12.88
CA ASP A 566 -17.50 4.89 -14.18
C ASP A 566 -19.02 4.65 -14.19
N ASP A 567 -19.75 5.23 -13.22
CA ASP A 567 -21.21 5.10 -13.11
C ASP A 567 -21.71 3.68 -12.80
N ASN A 568 -20.84 2.77 -12.34
CA ASN A 568 -21.22 1.41 -11.92
C ASN A 568 -21.67 1.41 -10.47
N VAL A 569 -22.75 0.70 -10.18
CA VAL A 569 -23.21 0.44 -8.81
C VAL A 569 -22.23 -0.52 -8.16
N VAL A 570 -21.50 -0.06 -7.14
CA VAL A 570 -20.53 -0.84 -6.36
C VAL A 570 -21.06 -1.29 -5.01
N GLY A 571 -22.21 -0.75 -4.58
CA GLY A 571 -22.94 -1.27 -3.43
C GLY A 571 -24.31 -0.65 -3.22
N ILE A 572 -25.10 -1.29 -2.37
CA ILE A 572 -26.44 -0.85 -1.97
C ILE A 572 -26.57 -1.07 -0.47
N ILE A 573 -27.02 -0.05 0.26
CA ILE A 573 -27.50 -0.17 1.64
C ILE A 573 -29.00 0.08 1.67
N SER A 574 -29.75 -0.70 2.44
CA SER A 574 -31.18 -0.47 2.64
C SER A 574 -31.57 -0.60 4.10
N PHE A 575 -32.47 0.28 4.55
CA PHE A 575 -32.97 0.37 5.91
C PHE A 575 -34.32 -0.33 6.13
N GLN A 576 -34.65 -1.28 5.24
CA GLN A 576 -35.79 -2.17 5.38
C GLN A 576 -35.51 -3.51 4.69
N PRO A 577 -36.20 -4.60 5.07
CA PRO A 577 -36.15 -5.83 4.30
C PRO A 577 -36.72 -5.57 2.91
N ASN A 578 -35.92 -5.76 1.86
CA ASN A 578 -36.39 -5.66 0.50
C ASN A 578 -35.69 -6.65 -0.42
N LYS A 579 -36.36 -6.98 -1.52
CA LYS A 579 -35.86 -7.87 -2.56
C LYS A 579 -34.69 -7.26 -3.35
N LEU A 580 -34.62 -5.92 -3.41
CA LEU A 580 -33.62 -5.15 -4.17
C LEU A 580 -32.17 -5.60 -3.90
N THR A 581 -31.77 -5.73 -2.63
CA THR A 581 -30.40 -6.11 -2.28
C THR A 581 -30.05 -7.54 -2.71
N SER A 582 -31.02 -8.45 -2.64
CA SER A 582 -30.87 -9.83 -3.11
C SER A 582 -30.85 -9.93 -4.64
N ASP A 583 -31.68 -9.15 -5.34
CA ASP A 583 -31.69 -9.12 -6.81
C ASP A 583 -30.36 -8.55 -7.34
N TYR A 584 -29.86 -7.47 -6.73
CA TYR A 584 -28.56 -6.90 -7.04
C TYR A 584 -27.42 -7.92 -6.83
N ALA A 585 -27.45 -8.65 -5.72
CA ALA A 585 -26.47 -9.69 -5.43
C ALA A 585 -26.46 -10.81 -6.48
N GLU A 586 -27.63 -11.31 -6.89
CA GLU A 586 -27.74 -12.36 -7.90
C GLU A 586 -27.27 -11.89 -9.29
N LYS A 587 -27.58 -10.65 -9.67
CA LYS A 587 -27.09 -10.07 -10.93
C LYS A 587 -25.56 -9.97 -10.97
N LEU A 588 -24.94 -9.52 -9.88
CA LEU A 588 -23.47 -9.53 -9.76
C LEU A 588 -22.93 -10.96 -9.81
N GLN A 589 -23.59 -11.92 -9.17
CA GLN A 589 -23.18 -13.32 -9.16
C GLN A 589 -23.16 -13.93 -10.57
N GLN A 590 -24.07 -13.50 -11.44
CA GLN A 590 -24.14 -13.86 -12.87
C GLN A 590 -23.08 -13.16 -13.74
N GLY A 591 -22.24 -12.29 -13.17
CA GLY A 591 -21.21 -11.53 -13.88
C GLY A 591 -21.72 -10.25 -14.54
N SER A 592 -22.93 -9.79 -14.19
CA SER A 592 -23.47 -8.53 -14.70
C SER A 592 -22.72 -7.35 -14.05
N LYS A 593 -22.35 -6.36 -14.86
CA LYS A 593 -21.92 -5.05 -14.38
C LYS A 593 -23.14 -4.13 -14.43
N ILE A 594 -23.60 -3.67 -13.27
CA ILE A 594 -24.81 -2.82 -13.16
C ILE A 594 -24.37 -1.36 -13.16
N THR A 595 -24.82 -0.60 -14.15
CA THR A 595 -24.62 0.85 -14.22
C THR A 595 -25.83 1.59 -13.67
N ARG A 596 -25.67 2.89 -13.43
CA ARG A 596 -26.79 3.79 -13.07
C ARG A 596 -27.95 3.73 -14.06
N LYS A 597 -27.68 3.59 -15.36
CA LYS A 597 -28.72 3.51 -16.40
C LYS A 597 -29.54 2.21 -16.29
N ASP A 598 -28.89 1.15 -15.85
CA ASP A 598 -29.54 -0.15 -15.68
C ASP A 598 -30.49 -0.17 -14.48
N LEU A 599 -30.35 0.74 -13.52
CA LEU A 599 -31.21 0.77 -12.32
C LEU A 599 -32.70 0.98 -12.66
N ASN A 600 -33.00 1.79 -13.67
CA ASN A 600 -34.38 1.99 -14.11
C ASN A 600 -34.92 0.73 -14.80
N GLN A 601 -34.14 0.16 -15.72
CA GLN A 601 -34.56 -1.02 -16.48
C GLN A 601 -34.68 -2.28 -15.61
N LEU A 602 -33.75 -2.48 -14.68
CA LEU A 602 -33.66 -3.70 -13.87
C LEU A 602 -34.51 -3.64 -12.61
N PHE A 603 -34.67 -2.45 -12.01
CA PHE A 603 -35.30 -2.31 -10.69
C PHE A 603 -36.45 -1.28 -10.66
N GLY A 604 -36.77 -0.64 -11.79
CA GLY A 604 -37.78 0.43 -11.84
C GLY A 604 -37.35 1.71 -11.10
N ILE A 605 -36.04 1.88 -10.88
CA ILE A 605 -35.49 2.97 -10.09
C ILE A 605 -35.01 4.07 -11.04
N VAL A 606 -35.78 5.15 -11.11
CA VAL A 606 -35.36 6.35 -11.80
C VAL A 606 -34.38 7.09 -10.89
N VAL A 607 -33.09 6.93 -11.19
CA VAL A 607 -32.07 7.82 -10.67
C VAL A 607 -32.08 9.05 -11.57
N GLU A 608 -32.87 10.06 -11.20
CA GLU A 608 -32.69 11.42 -11.74
C GLU A 608 -31.22 11.81 -11.57
N SER A 609 -30.66 12.67 -12.44
CA SER A 609 -29.23 13.03 -12.38
C SER A 609 -28.87 13.53 -10.98
N THR A 610 -28.35 12.64 -10.14
CA THR A 610 -28.11 12.94 -8.75
C THR A 610 -26.73 13.52 -8.62
N GLU A 611 -26.73 14.72 -8.03
CA GLU A 611 -25.54 15.50 -7.75
C GLU A 611 -24.57 14.65 -6.91
N PRO A 612 -23.26 14.66 -7.24
CA PRO A 612 -22.25 14.07 -6.39
C PRO A 612 -22.31 14.68 -4.99
N LEU A 613 -22.23 13.84 -3.96
CA LEU A 613 -21.91 14.27 -2.60
C LEU A 613 -20.43 13.99 -2.30
N ILE A 614 -19.61 14.67 -3.08
CA ILE A 614 -18.62 15.63 -2.56
C ILE A 614 -19.12 16.97 -3.08
N LYS A 615 -19.01 18.07 -2.33
CA LYS A 615 -19.08 19.41 -2.92
C LYS A 615 -17.92 19.58 -3.92
N GLU A 616 -18.03 18.97 -5.08
CA GLU A 616 -17.49 19.46 -6.33
C GLU A 616 -18.70 19.94 -7.14
N LYS A 617 -18.82 21.25 -7.12
CA LYS A 617 -19.72 22.08 -7.94
C LYS A 617 -19.86 21.46 -9.35
N THR A 618 -21.09 21.11 -9.73
CA THR A 618 -21.70 21.13 -11.09
C THR A 618 -20.78 20.76 -12.26
N LEU A 619 -21.13 19.86 -13.19
CA LEU A 619 -20.27 19.55 -14.37
C LEU A 619 -20.21 20.66 -15.46
N SER A 620 -20.74 21.85 -15.18
CA SER A 620 -20.38 23.12 -15.85
C SER A 620 -19.51 24.05 -14.96
N GLU A 621 -19.24 23.63 -13.73
CA GLU A 621 -18.48 24.28 -12.66
C GLU A 621 -17.31 23.42 -12.14
N ASP A 622 -17.14 22.15 -12.53
CA ASP A 622 -16.05 21.28 -12.04
C ASP A 622 -14.67 21.78 -12.49
N PHE A 623 -14.71 22.58 -13.54
CA PHE A 623 -13.63 23.39 -14.01
C PHE A 623 -13.91 24.84 -13.61
N ILE A 624 -12.91 25.51 -13.07
CA ILE A 624 -12.85 26.96 -13.12
C ILE A 624 -12.42 27.29 -14.53
N GLU A 625 -13.22 28.07 -15.23
CA GLU A 625 -12.81 28.73 -16.46
C GLU A 625 -12.88 30.23 -16.22
N GLU A 626 -11.72 30.83 -16.03
CA GLU A 626 -11.58 32.25 -15.75
C GLU A 626 -10.72 32.91 -16.83
N SER A 627 -11.12 34.12 -17.26
CA SER A 627 -10.28 35.02 -18.03
C SER A 627 -9.18 35.54 -17.11
N ILE A 628 -7.93 35.38 -17.55
CA ILE A 628 -6.75 35.60 -16.72
C ILE A 628 -6.05 36.90 -17.09
N CYS A 629 -5.78 37.12 -18.38
CA CYS A 629 -5.07 38.29 -18.90
C CYS A 629 -5.27 38.48 -20.41
N ASP A 630 -4.84 39.62 -20.96
CA ASP A 630 -4.64 39.79 -22.40
C ASP A 630 -3.36 39.06 -22.83
N ILE A 631 -3.34 38.51 -24.05
CA ILE A 631 -2.18 37.80 -24.62
C ILE A 631 -0.91 38.67 -24.70
N ASN A 632 -1.06 40.00 -24.70
CA ASN A 632 0.05 40.96 -24.67
C ASN A 632 0.54 41.29 -23.26
N ASP A 633 -0.18 40.88 -22.22
CA ASP A 633 0.25 41.04 -20.82
C ASP A 633 1.42 40.10 -20.48
N ILE A 634 1.69 39.11 -21.33
CA ILE A 634 2.83 38.21 -21.24
C ILE A 634 3.66 38.35 -22.54
N ALA A 635 4.90 38.79 -22.40
CA ALA A 635 5.87 38.88 -23.49
C ALA A 635 6.36 37.49 -23.90
N GLU A 636 6.96 37.39 -25.08
CA GLU A 636 7.59 36.14 -25.53
C GLU A 636 8.77 35.78 -24.60
N ASN A 637 8.86 34.52 -24.19
CA ASN A 637 9.81 34.01 -23.18
C ASN A 637 9.63 34.65 -21.79
N GLU A 638 8.40 35.00 -21.44
CA GLU A 638 8.04 35.47 -20.11
C GLU A 638 7.18 34.44 -19.37
N MET A 639 7.30 34.40 -18.05
CA MET A 639 6.39 33.69 -17.16
C MET A 639 5.84 34.64 -16.09
N LYS A 640 4.54 34.56 -15.82
CA LYS A 640 3.84 35.42 -14.87
C LYS A 640 2.85 34.63 -14.02
N GLU A 641 2.79 34.98 -12.74
CA GLU A 641 1.80 34.43 -11.81
C GLU A 641 0.47 35.17 -11.93
N PHE A 642 -0.61 34.40 -11.98
CA PHE A 642 -1.96 34.94 -11.97
C PHE A 642 -2.81 34.23 -10.92
N VAL A 643 -3.78 34.95 -10.37
CA VAL A 643 -4.73 34.39 -9.41
C VAL A 643 -5.91 33.79 -10.15
N ILE A 644 -6.33 32.61 -9.72
CA ILE A 644 -7.52 31.88 -10.17
C ILE A 644 -8.30 31.41 -8.92
N ASP A 645 -9.63 31.45 -8.94
CA ASP A 645 -10.49 31.03 -7.81
C ASP A 645 -10.16 31.72 -6.47
N ASN A 646 -10.18 33.07 -6.48
CA ASN A 646 -10.01 34.00 -5.34
C ASN A 646 -8.63 34.06 -4.65
N ASP A 647 -7.89 32.96 -4.50
CA ASP A 647 -6.61 32.95 -3.75
C ASP A 647 -5.54 31.97 -4.26
N LYS A 648 -5.84 31.17 -5.28
CA LYS A 648 -4.89 30.20 -5.84
C LYS A 648 -4.11 30.81 -6.99
N LYS A 649 -2.84 30.44 -7.09
CA LYS A 649 -1.95 30.95 -8.12
C LYS A 649 -1.67 29.90 -9.18
N ILE A 650 -1.70 30.31 -10.43
CA ILE A 650 -1.20 29.55 -11.57
C ILE A 650 -0.06 30.32 -12.22
N LEU A 651 0.82 29.61 -12.90
CA LEU A 651 1.92 30.20 -13.65
C LEU A 651 1.60 30.09 -15.14
N LEU A 652 1.46 31.23 -15.81
CA LEU A 652 1.38 31.29 -17.26
C LEU A 652 2.77 31.49 -17.84
N VAL A 653 3.09 30.74 -18.88
CA VAL A 653 4.36 30.80 -19.61
C VAL A 653 4.06 31.00 -21.07
N LYS A 654 4.69 31.99 -21.71
CA LYS A 654 4.57 32.21 -23.16
C LYS A 654 5.90 31.90 -23.86
N GLN A 655 5.88 30.90 -24.73
CA GLN A 655 7.06 30.47 -25.48
C GLN A 655 6.64 29.84 -26.81
N GLU A 656 7.43 30.09 -27.86
CA GLU A 656 7.14 29.72 -29.25
C GLU A 656 5.75 30.19 -29.72
N GLY A 657 5.33 31.37 -29.27
CA GLY A 657 4.01 31.93 -29.57
C GLY A 657 2.83 31.16 -28.96
N ARG A 658 3.07 30.22 -28.04
CA ARG A 658 2.04 29.47 -27.30
C ARG A 658 2.03 29.86 -25.83
N ILE A 659 0.86 29.82 -25.21
CA ILE A 659 0.71 30.01 -23.76
C ILE A 659 0.43 28.66 -23.11
N HIS A 660 1.22 28.36 -22.08
CA HIS A 660 1.07 27.20 -21.21
C HIS A 660 0.63 27.67 -19.82
N ALA A 661 -0.19 26.86 -19.14
CA ALA A 661 -0.63 27.12 -17.77
C ALA A 661 -0.27 25.93 -16.88
N ILE A 662 0.55 26.17 -15.86
CA ILE A 662 1.05 25.14 -14.95
C ILE A 662 0.93 25.57 -13.48
N GLY A 663 1.15 24.64 -12.56
CA GLY A 663 1.22 24.91 -11.12
C GLY A 663 2.29 25.96 -10.79
N SER A 664 1.99 26.87 -9.86
CA SER A 664 2.88 27.97 -9.47
C SER A 664 3.96 27.59 -8.45
N GLU A 665 3.87 26.40 -7.85
CA GLU A 665 4.77 25.95 -6.79
C GLU A 665 5.49 24.66 -7.17
N CYS A 666 6.77 24.57 -6.81
CA CYS A 666 7.58 23.37 -7.01
C CYS A 666 7.06 22.19 -6.16
N SER A 667 6.84 21.04 -6.80
CA SER A 667 6.34 19.82 -6.15
C SER A 667 7.30 19.22 -5.09
N HIS A 668 8.56 19.66 -5.02
CA HIS A 668 9.53 19.24 -4.01
C HIS A 668 9.19 19.84 -2.63
N TYR A 669 9.56 21.11 -2.39
CA TYR A 669 9.35 21.83 -1.12
C TYR A 669 8.50 23.11 -1.26
N GLY A 670 7.76 23.29 -2.36
CA GLY A 670 6.80 24.39 -2.51
C GLY A 670 7.39 25.75 -2.88
N ALA A 671 8.59 25.77 -3.50
CA ALA A 671 9.21 27.02 -3.97
C ALA A 671 8.32 27.71 -5.03
N PRO A 672 8.09 29.03 -4.97
CA PRO A 672 7.41 29.77 -6.03
C PRO A 672 8.20 29.70 -7.33
N LEU A 673 7.60 29.14 -8.38
CA LEU A 673 8.27 28.93 -9.67
C LEU A 673 8.40 30.22 -10.49
N VAL A 674 7.61 31.25 -10.21
CA VAL A 674 7.78 32.58 -10.82
C VAL A 674 9.12 33.23 -10.49
N MET A 675 9.72 32.85 -9.36
CA MET A 675 11.07 33.29 -8.97
C MET A 675 12.17 32.43 -9.60
N GLY A 676 11.80 31.39 -10.35
CA GLY A 676 12.73 30.48 -11.00
C GLY A 676 13.21 30.99 -12.36
N SER A 677 13.71 30.05 -13.15
CA SER A 677 14.33 30.32 -14.44
C SER A 677 13.57 29.59 -15.55
N LEU A 678 13.14 30.34 -16.55
CA LEU A 678 12.48 29.79 -17.74
C LEU A 678 13.55 29.41 -18.77
N GLY A 679 13.65 28.12 -19.07
CA GLY A 679 14.45 27.59 -20.16
C GLY A 679 13.62 27.26 -21.40
N GLU A 680 14.23 26.65 -22.40
CA GLU A 680 13.52 26.08 -23.55
C GLU A 680 12.63 24.91 -23.11
N GLY A 681 11.30 25.11 -23.11
CA GLY A 681 10.31 24.08 -22.82
C GLY A 681 10.19 23.66 -21.34
N ARG A 682 10.90 24.31 -20.41
CA ARG A 682 10.91 23.92 -18.99
C ARG A 682 11.20 25.07 -18.03
N ILE A 683 10.86 24.90 -16.75
CA ILE A 683 11.17 25.85 -15.68
C ILE A 683 12.03 25.19 -14.61
N ARG A 684 13.07 25.88 -14.16
CA ARG A 684 13.95 25.48 -13.06
C ARG A 684 13.57 26.20 -11.76
N CYS A 685 13.41 25.41 -10.70
CA CYS A 685 13.11 25.88 -9.35
C CYS A 685 14.30 26.65 -8.74
N PRO A 686 14.06 27.83 -8.13
CA PRO A 686 15.12 28.69 -7.60
C PRO A 686 15.72 28.20 -6.27
N TRP A 687 15.05 27.28 -5.56
CA TRP A 687 15.53 26.83 -4.25
C TRP A 687 16.49 25.65 -4.35
N HIS A 688 16.17 24.68 -5.20
CA HIS A 688 16.86 23.38 -5.22
C HIS A 688 17.19 22.87 -6.62
N GLY A 689 16.84 23.60 -7.68
CA GLY A 689 17.22 23.26 -9.05
C GLY A 689 16.35 22.23 -9.78
N ALA A 690 15.25 21.76 -9.19
CA ALA A 690 14.30 20.85 -9.85
C ALA A 690 13.70 21.48 -11.11
N CYS A 691 13.56 20.71 -12.19
CA CYS A 691 13.00 21.21 -13.46
C CYS A 691 11.69 20.54 -13.81
N PHE A 692 10.77 21.32 -14.39
CA PHE A 692 9.46 20.85 -14.83
C PHE A 692 9.21 21.26 -16.28
N ASN A 693 8.74 20.33 -17.09
CA ASN A 693 8.32 20.59 -18.47
C ASN A 693 7.10 21.52 -18.48
N ILE A 694 7.11 22.60 -19.29
CA ILE A 694 6.02 23.59 -19.29
C ILE A 694 4.74 23.06 -19.96
N GLU A 695 4.84 22.07 -20.83
CA GLU A 695 3.69 21.50 -21.53
C GLU A 695 3.00 20.42 -20.69
N THR A 696 3.79 19.52 -20.10
CA THR A 696 3.30 18.31 -19.43
C THR A 696 3.32 18.40 -17.91
N GLY A 697 4.07 19.35 -17.34
CA GLY A 697 4.28 19.48 -15.90
C GLY A 697 5.20 18.42 -15.31
N ASP A 698 5.70 17.51 -16.15
CA ASP A 698 6.54 16.39 -15.72
C ASP A 698 7.89 16.87 -15.19
N ILE A 699 8.35 16.21 -14.12
CA ILE A 699 9.69 16.45 -13.58
C ILE A 699 10.76 15.98 -14.58
N GLU A 700 11.58 16.92 -15.04
CA GLU A 700 12.65 16.66 -16.00
C GLU A 700 14.02 16.51 -15.33
N ASP A 701 14.26 17.31 -14.29
CA ASP A 701 15.48 17.33 -13.48
C ASP A 701 15.12 17.39 -12.00
N PHE A 702 16.02 16.89 -11.15
CA PHE A 702 15.78 16.60 -9.74
C PHE A 702 16.37 17.70 -8.85
N PRO A 703 15.94 17.87 -7.58
CA PRO A 703 15.25 16.92 -6.70
C PRO A 703 13.72 16.92 -6.75
N GLY A 704 13.12 15.78 -6.42
CA GLY A 704 11.66 15.59 -6.38
C GLY A 704 11.25 14.22 -6.91
N LEU A 705 9.95 13.94 -6.90
CA LEU A 705 9.38 12.70 -7.48
C LEU A 705 8.09 12.94 -8.25
N ASP A 706 7.38 14.02 -7.93
CA ASP A 706 6.05 14.30 -8.46
C ASP A 706 6.11 15.40 -9.53
N SER A 707 5.26 15.28 -10.54
CA SER A 707 4.99 16.32 -11.53
C SER A 707 4.19 17.47 -10.89
N ILE A 708 4.17 18.62 -11.55
CA ILE A 708 3.27 19.74 -11.23
C ILE A 708 2.01 19.66 -12.12
N PRO A 709 0.87 20.22 -11.70
CA PRO A 709 -0.33 20.20 -12.53
C PRO A 709 -0.19 21.09 -13.77
N CYS A 710 -0.81 20.66 -14.87
CA CYS A 710 -1.05 21.49 -16.05
C CYS A 710 -2.54 21.81 -16.20
N TYR A 711 -2.83 22.95 -16.77
CA TYR A 711 -4.18 23.46 -16.99
C TYR A 711 -4.41 23.74 -18.47
N GLN A 712 -5.66 23.63 -18.91
CA GLN A 712 -6.01 23.88 -20.30
C GLN A 712 -6.06 25.39 -20.56
N VAL A 713 -5.35 25.85 -21.58
CA VAL A 713 -5.39 27.25 -22.05
C VAL A 713 -6.34 27.36 -23.24
N ILE A 714 -7.19 28.37 -23.23
CA ILE A 714 -8.14 28.72 -24.30
C ILE A 714 -7.88 30.18 -24.65
N ILE A 715 -7.58 30.46 -25.93
CA ILE A 715 -7.34 31.83 -26.41
C ILE A 715 -8.49 32.21 -27.33
N GLU A 716 -9.25 33.24 -26.94
CA GLU A 716 -10.34 33.82 -27.73
C GLU A 716 -9.95 35.26 -28.12
N GLU A 717 -9.58 35.45 -29.39
CA GLU A 717 -9.00 36.70 -29.92
C GLU A 717 -7.70 37.13 -29.21
N ARG A 718 -7.82 37.89 -28.12
CA ARG A 718 -6.72 38.35 -27.26
C ARG A 718 -6.89 37.95 -25.79
N ASP A 719 -8.05 37.42 -25.40
CA ASP A 719 -8.34 37.00 -24.02
C ASP A 719 -7.76 35.60 -23.76
N VAL A 720 -6.92 35.48 -22.73
CA VAL A 720 -6.34 34.21 -22.29
C VAL A 720 -7.17 33.67 -21.15
N ARG A 721 -7.89 32.58 -21.40
CA ARG A 721 -8.71 31.88 -20.42
C ARG A 721 -8.05 30.58 -20.00
N VAL A 722 -8.10 30.27 -18.70
CA VAL A 722 -7.59 29.00 -18.18
C VAL A 722 -8.74 28.17 -17.66
N LYS A 723 -8.86 26.96 -18.20
CA LYS A 723 -9.80 25.94 -17.76
C LYS A 723 -9.06 24.89 -16.93
N ALA A 724 -9.40 24.81 -15.65
CA ALA A 724 -8.69 24.00 -14.69
C ALA A 724 -9.66 23.31 -13.73
N LYS A 725 -9.42 22.02 -13.44
CA LYS A 725 -10.28 21.26 -12.53
C LYS A 725 -10.15 21.79 -11.10
N LYS A 726 -11.28 22.04 -10.43
CA LYS A 726 -11.32 22.57 -9.04
C LYS A 726 -10.55 21.70 -8.06
N SER A 727 -10.61 20.37 -8.17
CA SER A 727 -9.81 19.44 -7.34
C SER A 727 -8.30 19.60 -7.52
N ILE A 728 -7.84 19.94 -8.72
CA ILE A 728 -6.40 20.13 -9.00
C ILE A 728 -5.95 21.48 -8.44
N ILE A 729 -6.74 22.54 -8.61
CA ILE A 729 -6.47 23.88 -8.06
C ILE A 729 -6.51 23.90 -6.53
N ARG A 730 -7.47 23.19 -5.92
CA ARG A 730 -7.70 23.18 -4.47
C ARG A 730 -6.94 22.06 -3.75
N GLY A 731 -6.39 21.10 -4.49
CA GLY A 731 -5.62 19.96 -3.99
C GLY A 731 -4.15 20.28 -3.75
N LYS A 732 -3.37 19.24 -3.42
CA LYS A 732 -1.90 19.37 -3.29
C LYS A 732 -1.28 19.46 -4.69
N GLN A 733 -0.31 20.36 -4.88
CA GLN A 733 0.45 20.64 -6.12
C GLN A 733 1.39 19.48 -6.57
N LYS A 734 1.03 18.22 -6.31
CA LYS A 734 1.87 17.03 -6.60
C LYS A 734 1.06 16.02 -7.39
N ILE A 735 1.50 15.74 -8.62
CA ILE A 735 0.87 14.79 -9.53
C ILE A 735 1.80 13.60 -9.74
N ILE A 736 1.29 12.39 -9.48
CA ILE A 736 2.02 11.16 -9.82
C ILE A 736 1.68 10.81 -11.27
N LYS A 737 2.71 10.69 -12.11
CA LYS A 737 2.54 10.28 -13.51
C LYS A 737 1.94 8.86 -13.58
N PRO A 738 0.96 8.61 -14.48
CA PRO A 738 0.42 7.27 -14.68
C PRO A 738 1.51 6.23 -14.94
N MET A 739 1.36 5.04 -14.36
CA MET A 739 2.36 3.98 -14.40
C MET A 739 1.87 2.74 -15.15
N ALA A 740 2.81 2.05 -15.81
CA ALA A 740 2.53 0.79 -16.47
C ALA A 740 2.18 -0.30 -15.45
N HIS A 741 1.24 -1.16 -15.83
CA HIS A 741 0.89 -2.33 -15.04
C HIS A 741 1.94 -3.44 -15.22
N TYR A 742 2.09 -4.27 -14.20
CA TYR A 742 2.93 -5.45 -14.29
C TYR A 742 2.21 -6.56 -15.08
N ASP A 743 2.88 -7.09 -16.10
CA ASP A 743 2.43 -8.24 -16.88
C ASP A 743 3.30 -9.46 -16.60
N THR A 744 2.69 -10.44 -15.92
CA THR A 744 3.30 -11.74 -15.62
C THR A 744 3.81 -12.50 -16.86
N LYS A 745 3.34 -12.18 -18.07
CA LYS A 745 3.77 -12.81 -19.32
C LYS A 745 5.08 -12.24 -19.89
N SER A 746 5.50 -11.05 -19.47
CA SER A 746 6.72 -10.40 -19.99
C SER A 746 7.98 -11.25 -19.76
N GLY A 747 8.05 -11.96 -18.63
CA GLY A 747 9.20 -12.80 -18.25
C GLY A 747 10.49 -12.04 -17.90
N LEU A 748 10.59 -10.74 -18.23
CA LEU A 748 11.75 -9.90 -17.96
C LEU A 748 11.86 -9.54 -16.47
N ILE A 749 13.08 -9.58 -15.94
CA ILE A 749 13.40 -9.28 -14.54
C ILE A 749 14.48 -8.21 -14.49
N PHE A 750 14.11 -7.00 -14.06
CA PHE A 750 15.07 -5.92 -13.80
C PHE A 750 15.33 -5.82 -12.31
N VAL A 751 16.61 -5.89 -11.93
CA VAL A 751 17.02 -5.85 -10.53
C VAL A 751 17.77 -4.55 -10.25
N ILE A 752 17.43 -3.93 -9.12
CA ILE A 752 18.04 -2.70 -8.62
C ILE A 752 18.69 -3.03 -7.27
N ILE A 753 20.00 -2.81 -7.14
CA ILE A 753 20.72 -2.96 -5.87
C ILE A 753 20.85 -1.56 -5.24
N GLY A 754 20.12 -1.33 -4.15
CA GLY A 754 20.16 -0.08 -3.38
C GLY A 754 18.78 0.55 -3.18
N GLY A 755 18.39 0.72 -1.91
CA GLY A 755 17.15 1.40 -1.50
C GLY A 755 17.30 2.92 -1.28
N GLY A 756 18.25 3.56 -1.95
CA GLY A 756 18.45 5.02 -1.89
C GLY A 756 17.63 5.77 -2.96
N ALA A 757 17.78 7.10 -3.01
CA ALA A 757 17.05 7.96 -3.95
C ALA A 757 17.22 7.54 -5.42
N SER A 758 18.44 7.18 -5.82
CA SER A 758 18.73 6.70 -7.18
C SER A 758 17.97 5.42 -7.54
N GLY A 759 17.97 4.44 -6.64
CA GLY A 759 17.27 3.17 -6.85
C GLY A 759 15.76 3.33 -6.87
N ALA A 760 15.21 4.15 -5.96
CA ALA A 760 13.77 4.46 -5.93
C ALA A 760 13.33 5.17 -7.21
N THR A 761 14.07 6.19 -7.66
CA THR A 761 13.78 6.89 -8.91
C THR A 761 13.90 5.95 -10.11
N CYS A 762 14.87 5.04 -10.15
CA CYS A 762 14.96 4.05 -11.24
C CYS A 762 13.72 3.14 -11.30
N ALA A 763 13.30 2.58 -10.16
CA ALA A 763 12.14 1.70 -10.11
C ALA A 763 10.84 2.40 -10.57
N GLU A 764 10.64 3.63 -10.09
CA GLU A 764 9.50 4.45 -10.48
C GLU A 764 9.55 4.84 -11.97
N MET A 765 10.71 5.27 -12.48
CA MET A 765 10.88 5.64 -13.89
C MET A 765 10.68 4.45 -14.84
N LEU A 766 11.07 3.23 -14.44
CA LEU A 766 10.78 2.03 -15.23
C LEU A 766 9.26 1.87 -15.43
N ARG A 767 8.47 2.01 -14.36
CA ARG A 767 7.00 1.91 -14.44
C ARG A 767 6.37 3.06 -15.20
N GLN A 768 6.80 4.30 -14.94
CA GLN A 768 6.29 5.48 -15.66
C GLN A 768 6.58 5.43 -17.16
N ASN A 769 7.63 4.73 -17.60
CA ASN A 769 8.03 4.64 -19.00
C ASN A 769 7.69 3.28 -19.64
N GLY A 770 6.66 2.59 -19.15
CA GLY A 770 6.10 1.45 -19.88
C GLY A 770 6.72 0.09 -19.57
N PHE A 771 7.64 -0.04 -18.61
CA PHE A 771 8.19 -1.36 -18.28
C PHE A 771 7.14 -2.20 -17.55
N MET A 772 6.73 -3.30 -18.19
CA MET A 772 5.71 -4.22 -17.68
C MET A 772 6.32 -5.47 -17.01
N GLY A 773 7.64 -5.63 -17.03
CA GLY A 773 8.33 -6.77 -16.42
C GLY A 773 8.46 -6.69 -14.89
N ARG A 774 9.08 -7.69 -14.27
CA ARG A 774 9.28 -7.76 -12.82
C ARG A 774 10.39 -6.79 -12.40
N ILE A 775 10.14 -5.94 -11.40
CA ILE A 775 11.15 -5.04 -10.81
C ILE A 775 11.42 -5.52 -9.38
N ILE A 776 12.69 -5.73 -9.05
CA ILE A 776 13.11 -6.14 -7.70
C ILE A 776 14.18 -5.18 -7.19
N MET A 777 13.93 -4.57 -6.04
CA MET A 777 14.86 -3.71 -5.33
C MET A 777 15.43 -4.43 -4.12
N ILE A 778 16.76 -4.57 -4.09
CA ILE A 778 17.49 -5.18 -2.96
C ILE A 778 17.97 -4.07 -2.03
N CYS A 779 17.48 -4.09 -0.79
CA CYS A 779 17.68 -3.03 0.18
C CYS A 779 18.31 -3.58 1.46
N LYS A 780 19.56 -3.18 1.74
CA LYS A 780 20.28 -3.57 2.96
C LYS A 780 19.60 -3.07 4.24
N GLU A 781 19.06 -1.85 4.21
CA GLU A 781 18.40 -1.22 5.35
C GLU A 781 16.98 -1.79 5.54
N SER A 782 16.46 -1.76 6.78
CA SER A 782 15.11 -2.21 7.13
C SER A 782 13.99 -1.24 6.72
N TYR A 783 14.36 -0.13 6.11
CA TYR A 783 13.46 0.99 5.82
C TYR A 783 13.13 1.05 4.32
N LEU A 784 11.92 1.51 4.00
CA LEU A 784 11.59 1.94 2.64
C LEU A 784 12.53 3.06 2.20
N PRO A 785 12.75 3.25 0.88
CA PRO A 785 13.54 4.36 0.38
C PRO A 785 13.06 5.71 0.95
N TYR A 786 14.02 6.51 1.40
CA TYR A 786 13.78 7.74 2.17
C TYR A 786 14.78 8.84 1.81
N ASP A 787 14.41 10.09 2.08
CA ASP A 787 15.23 11.28 1.86
C ASP A 787 16.37 11.35 2.90
N ARG A 788 17.59 11.05 2.44
CA ARG A 788 18.78 11.03 3.28
C ARG A 788 19.31 12.44 3.59
N ILE A 789 18.89 13.48 2.86
CA ILE A 789 19.29 14.87 3.13
C ILE A 789 18.76 15.30 4.51
N LYS A 790 17.59 14.80 4.90
CA LYS A 790 16.98 15.11 6.21
C LYS A 790 17.77 14.54 7.39
N VAL A 791 18.52 13.46 7.20
CA VAL A 791 19.22 12.74 8.28
C VAL A 791 20.33 13.58 8.92
N SER A 792 21.07 14.37 8.14
CA SER A 792 22.14 15.22 8.67
C SER A 792 21.66 16.57 9.19
N LYS A 793 20.51 17.05 8.71
CA LYS A 793 19.91 18.32 9.13
C LYS A 793 19.01 18.17 10.36
N PHE A 794 18.36 17.02 10.52
CA PHE A 794 17.42 16.73 11.61
C PHE A 794 17.62 15.31 12.12
N LEU A 795 18.52 15.14 13.10
CA LEU A 795 18.92 13.81 13.59
C LEU A 795 17.80 13.06 14.33
N ASP A 796 16.74 13.76 14.73
CA ASP A 796 15.50 13.23 15.34
C ASP A 796 14.38 12.96 14.33
N SER A 797 14.67 13.00 13.03
CA SER A 797 13.71 12.67 11.99
C SER A 797 13.05 11.31 12.22
N LYS A 798 11.73 11.25 12.01
CA LYS A 798 10.98 9.99 12.00
C LYS A 798 10.91 9.47 10.57
N ILE A 799 10.94 8.14 10.42
CA ILE A 799 10.96 7.52 9.10
C ILE A 799 9.70 7.89 8.30
N GLU A 800 8.56 8.01 8.96
CA GLU A 800 7.28 8.36 8.34
C GLU A 800 7.28 9.75 7.67
N ASP A 801 8.12 10.67 8.16
CA ASP A 801 8.17 12.07 7.68
C ASP A 801 9.15 12.25 6.50
N ILE A 802 10.05 11.28 6.30
CA ILE A 802 11.15 11.38 5.32
C ILE A 802 11.11 10.25 4.27
N GLN A 803 10.14 9.34 4.33
CA GLN A 803 9.93 8.31 3.31
C GLN A 803 9.57 8.93 1.95
N LEU A 804 10.17 8.40 0.88
CA LEU A 804 9.92 8.88 -0.49
C LEU A 804 8.54 8.46 -1.00
N ARG A 805 8.18 7.20 -0.76
CA ARG A 805 6.91 6.59 -1.14
C ARG A 805 6.44 5.66 -0.03
N SER A 806 5.12 5.48 0.07
CA SER A 806 4.52 4.55 1.02
C SER A 806 4.73 3.09 0.56
N GLN A 807 4.54 2.12 1.46
CA GLN A 807 4.54 0.70 1.06
C GLN A 807 3.47 0.43 -0.01
N ALA A 808 2.28 1.03 0.16
CA ALA A 808 1.16 0.85 -0.77
C ALA A 808 1.50 1.25 -2.21
N PHE A 809 2.31 2.30 -2.40
CA PHE A 809 2.78 2.72 -3.72
C PHE A 809 3.61 1.62 -4.41
N TYR A 810 4.56 1.01 -3.69
CA TYR A 810 5.38 -0.06 -4.27
C TYR A 810 4.54 -1.31 -4.57
N ASP A 811 3.59 -1.63 -3.70
CA ASP A 811 2.68 -2.76 -3.89
C ASP A 811 1.75 -2.55 -5.09
N GLU A 812 1.15 -1.36 -5.21
CA GLU A 812 0.26 -0.94 -6.32
C GLU A 812 0.96 -1.01 -7.68
N HIS A 813 2.22 -0.59 -7.73
CA HIS A 813 3.02 -0.62 -8.96
C HIS A 813 3.85 -1.89 -9.12
N HIS A 814 3.63 -2.93 -8.30
CA HIS A 814 4.34 -4.20 -8.36
C HIS A 814 5.87 -4.04 -8.44
N ILE A 815 6.42 -3.22 -7.54
CA ILE A 815 7.85 -3.04 -7.33
C ILE A 815 8.22 -3.82 -6.06
N GLU A 816 8.94 -4.93 -6.22
CA GLU A 816 9.27 -5.82 -5.10
C GLU A 816 10.43 -5.27 -4.28
N LEU A 817 10.22 -5.09 -2.98
CA LEU A 817 11.25 -4.62 -2.05
C LEU A 817 11.77 -5.76 -1.18
N MET A 818 13.05 -6.10 -1.32
CA MET A 818 13.76 -7.04 -0.45
C MET A 818 14.51 -6.26 0.62
N LEU A 819 13.80 -5.85 1.67
CA LEU A 819 14.37 -5.13 2.83
C LEU A 819 15.19 -6.07 3.73
N ASN A 820 16.19 -5.53 4.43
CA ASN A 820 17.16 -6.29 5.25
C ASN A 820 17.93 -7.36 4.46
N ILE A 821 18.07 -7.20 3.14
CA ILE A 821 18.80 -8.13 2.28
C ILE A 821 19.91 -7.36 1.57
N GLU A 822 21.13 -7.87 1.64
CA GLU A 822 22.29 -7.29 0.99
C GLU A 822 22.72 -8.18 -0.19
N ALA A 823 23.09 -7.55 -1.31
CA ALA A 823 23.81 -8.23 -2.38
C ALA A 823 25.27 -8.43 -1.95
N THR A 824 25.71 -9.67 -1.91
CA THR A 824 27.04 -10.06 -1.40
C THR A 824 28.01 -10.47 -2.50
N ASP A 825 27.50 -10.80 -3.70
CA ASP A 825 28.29 -11.10 -4.89
C ASP A 825 27.43 -10.93 -6.14
N VAL A 826 28.04 -10.57 -7.27
CA VAL A 826 27.38 -10.51 -8.59
C VAL A 826 28.21 -11.28 -9.60
N ASP A 827 27.60 -12.26 -10.25
CA ASP A 827 28.18 -12.99 -11.39
C ASP A 827 27.52 -12.49 -12.68
N ALA A 828 28.24 -11.64 -13.42
CA ALA A 828 27.72 -11.07 -14.65
C ALA A 828 27.64 -12.07 -15.82
N LYS A 829 28.42 -13.16 -15.78
CA LYS A 829 28.37 -14.19 -16.84
C LYS A 829 27.11 -15.03 -16.71
N LEU A 830 26.74 -15.36 -15.47
CA LEU A 830 25.51 -16.08 -15.15
C LEU A 830 24.28 -15.17 -15.02
N LYS A 831 24.48 -13.85 -15.02
CA LYS A 831 23.49 -12.83 -14.70
C LYS A 831 22.74 -13.14 -13.40
N GLU A 832 23.52 -13.36 -12.34
CA GLU A 832 23.03 -13.79 -11.03
C GLU A 832 23.61 -12.95 -9.90
N ILE A 833 22.79 -12.69 -8.88
CA ILE A 833 23.15 -11.94 -7.66
C ILE A 833 23.04 -12.89 -6.48
N THR A 834 24.08 -12.98 -5.65
CA THR A 834 24.06 -13.74 -4.40
C THR A 834 23.64 -12.83 -3.25
N LEU A 835 22.61 -13.24 -2.51
CA LEU A 835 22.02 -12.46 -1.43
C LEU A 835 22.54 -12.91 -0.06
N SER A 836 22.50 -12.02 0.94
CA SER A 836 22.94 -12.30 2.31
C SER A 836 22.18 -13.43 3.01
N CYS A 837 20.98 -13.77 2.53
CA CYS A 837 20.19 -14.91 3.00
C CYS A 837 20.60 -16.26 2.38
N GLY A 838 21.62 -16.28 1.51
CA GLY A 838 22.08 -17.46 0.79
C GLY A 838 21.36 -17.73 -0.53
N ASN A 839 20.24 -17.04 -0.79
CA ASN A 839 19.50 -17.17 -2.05
C ASN A 839 20.24 -16.50 -3.22
N LYS A 840 19.95 -16.99 -4.43
CA LYS A 840 20.45 -16.46 -5.69
C LYS A 840 19.31 -15.90 -6.52
N LEU A 841 19.52 -14.75 -7.14
CA LEU A 841 18.52 -14.04 -7.94
C LEU A 841 19.06 -13.79 -9.35
N LYS A 842 18.31 -14.20 -10.38
CA LYS A 842 18.63 -13.91 -11.78
C LYS A 842 18.08 -12.56 -12.22
N TYR A 843 18.74 -11.94 -13.18
CA TYR A 843 18.31 -10.68 -13.79
C TYR A 843 18.52 -10.68 -15.31
N ASP A 844 17.73 -9.88 -16.02
CA ASP A 844 17.96 -9.54 -17.42
C ASP A 844 18.81 -8.29 -17.54
N LYS A 845 18.50 -7.27 -16.72
CA LYS A 845 19.28 -6.05 -16.54
C LYS A 845 19.43 -5.72 -15.05
N LEU A 846 20.59 -5.16 -14.70
CA LEU A 846 20.97 -4.82 -13.34
C LEU A 846 21.32 -3.33 -13.25
N PHE A 847 20.71 -2.62 -12.32
CA PHE A 847 21.13 -1.29 -11.91
C PHE A 847 21.73 -1.33 -10.50
N VAL A 848 22.98 -0.88 -10.34
CA VAL A 848 23.63 -0.82 -9.03
C VAL A 848 23.72 0.63 -8.55
N ALA A 849 23.04 0.90 -7.45
CA ALA A 849 22.97 2.17 -6.75
C ALA A 849 23.23 1.95 -5.24
N SER A 850 24.27 1.17 -4.91
CA SER A 850 24.62 0.77 -3.54
C SER A 850 25.10 1.92 -2.65
N GLY A 851 25.35 3.10 -3.24
CA GLY A 851 25.76 4.32 -2.57
C GLY A 851 27.08 4.18 -1.79
N CYS A 852 27.29 5.11 -0.87
CA CYS A 852 28.49 5.14 -0.03
C CYS A 852 28.20 4.87 1.45
N ARG A 853 29.23 4.44 2.16
CA ARG A 853 29.30 4.40 3.64
C ARG A 853 30.26 5.47 4.16
N ALA A 854 30.03 5.95 5.38
CA ALA A 854 30.94 6.93 6.01
C ALA A 854 32.34 6.33 6.23
N LYS A 855 33.39 7.13 6.06
CA LYS A 855 34.75 6.75 6.43
C LYS A 855 34.89 6.79 7.95
N TYR A 856 35.55 5.78 8.50
CA TYR A 856 35.92 5.72 9.91
C TYR A 856 37.42 5.96 10.07
N LEU A 857 37.83 6.55 11.19
CA LEU A 857 39.23 6.72 11.54
C LEU A 857 39.79 5.44 12.13
N LYS A 858 40.96 5.00 11.65
CA LYS A 858 41.69 3.83 12.16
C LYS A 858 42.86 4.25 13.05
N ILE A 859 42.54 4.84 14.20
CA ILE A 859 43.54 5.26 15.19
C ILE A 859 43.26 4.55 16.52
N PRO A 860 44.22 4.51 17.46
CA PRO A 860 43.98 3.91 18.78
C PRO A 860 42.75 4.54 19.46
N GLY A 861 41.91 3.68 20.04
CA GLY A 861 40.66 4.09 20.70
C GLY A 861 39.43 4.24 19.80
N SER A 862 39.52 4.02 18.47
CA SER A 862 38.36 4.12 17.57
C SER A 862 37.22 3.11 17.84
N HIS A 863 37.38 2.18 18.78
CA HIS A 863 36.39 1.17 19.15
C HIS A 863 35.49 1.58 20.34
N LEU A 864 35.69 2.78 20.89
CA LEU A 864 34.88 3.32 21.99
C LEU A 864 33.44 3.62 21.49
N HIS A 865 32.44 3.40 22.35
CA HIS A 865 31.04 3.29 21.91
C HIS A 865 30.35 4.61 21.53
N ASN A 866 30.76 5.74 22.12
CA ASN A 866 30.24 7.09 21.86
C ASN A 866 31.01 7.83 20.73
N ILE A 867 31.68 7.08 19.86
CA ILE A 867 32.24 7.57 18.60
C ILE A 867 31.33 7.11 17.46
N PHE A 868 30.76 8.06 16.74
CA PHE A 868 29.77 7.81 15.69
C PHE A 868 30.26 8.29 14.33
N THR A 869 29.68 7.72 13.28
CA THR A 869 29.66 8.30 11.93
C THR A 869 28.21 8.58 11.56
N LEU A 870 27.96 9.48 10.60
CA LEU A 870 26.59 9.83 10.19
C LEU A 870 26.35 9.50 8.71
N ARG A 871 25.49 8.51 8.43
CA ARG A 871 25.02 8.20 7.07
C ARG A 871 23.60 7.66 7.02
N THR A 872 23.23 6.82 7.98
CA THR A 872 21.91 6.16 8.03
C THR A 872 20.99 6.83 9.04
N LEU A 873 19.68 6.54 8.96
CA LEU A 873 18.74 7.01 9.96
C LEU A 873 19.07 6.43 11.36
N ASP A 874 19.59 5.21 11.41
CA ASP A 874 19.99 4.58 12.67
C ASP A 874 21.23 5.24 13.27
N ASP A 875 22.17 5.73 12.46
CA ASP A 875 23.29 6.54 12.93
C ASP A 875 22.80 7.83 13.59
N ALA A 876 21.87 8.54 12.92
CA ALA A 876 21.29 9.78 13.43
C ALA A 876 20.56 9.58 14.77
N LYS A 877 19.75 8.51 14.88
CA LYS A 877 19.06 8.15 16.13
C LYS A 877 20.05 7.83 17.25
N GLN A 878 21.13 7.11 16.96
CA GLN A 878 22.16 6.79 17.93
C GLN A 878 22.85 8.05 18.45
N ILE A 879 23.27 8.94 17.55
CA ILE A 879 23.86 10.24 17.92
C ILE A 879 22.87 11.04 18.75
N HIS A 880 21.64 11.23 18.27
CA HIS A 880 20.60 12.01 18.96
C HIS A 880 20.35 11.50 20.38
N SER A 881 20.32 10.18 20.59
CA SER A 881 20.10 9.56 21.90
C SER A 881 21.20 9.85 22.93
N LYS A 882 22.37 10.31 22.48
CA LYS A 882 23.53 10.63 23.31
C LYS A 882 23.73 12.12 23.54
N LEU A 883 22.91 12.97 22.93
CA LEU A 883 22.97 14.41 23.12
C LEU A 883 22.17 14.81 24.37
N ASP A 884 22.82 15.50 25.29
CA ASP A 884 22.21 16.12 26.46
C ASP A 884 22.73 17.56 26.64
N THR A 885 22.01 18.38 27.40
CA THR A 885 22.35 19.81 27.59
C THR A 885 23.70 20.05 28.25
N GLY A 886 24.29 19.03 28.88
CA GLY A 886 25.62 19.03 29.48
C GLY A 886 26.73 18.45 28.60
N SER A 887 26.41 17.81 27.46
CA SER A 887 27.42 17.12 26.65
C SER A 887 28.42 18.06 25.98
N HIS A 888 29.67 17.60 25.84
CA HIS A 888 30.69 18.16 24.97
C HIS A 888 30.78 17.32 23.69
N VAL A 889 30.35 17.89 22.57
CA VAL A 889 30.36 17.21 21.28
C VAL A 889 31.58 17.65 20.47
N VAL A 890 32.39 16.69 20.04
CA VAL A 890 33.48 16.93 19.09
C VAL A 890 33.11 16.37 17.72
N ILE A 891 33.24 17.18 16.68
CA ILE A 891 33.01 16.78 15.29
C ILE A 891 34.35 16.80 14.56
N VAL A 892 34.74 15.65 14.00
CA VAL A 892 35.99 15.49 13.26
C VAL A 892 35.73 15.57 11.77
N GLY A 893 36.18 16.65 11.15
CA GLY A 893 35.91 17.00 9.77
C GLY A 893 35.28 18.38 9.66
N SER A 894 35.47 19.02 8.51
CA SER A 894 35.00 20.39 8.22
C SER A 894 34.25 20.45 6.88
N SER A 895 33.51 19.38 6.58
CA SER A 895 32.67 19.18 5.38
C SER A 895 31.21 19.57 5.64
N PHE A 896 30.34 19.51 4.62
CA PHE A 896 28.91 19.84 4.74
C PHE A 896 28.22 19.06 5.87
N ILE A 897 28.38 17.73 5.91
CA ILE A 897 27.78 16.89 6.96
C ILE A 897 28.30 17.29 8.35
N ALA A 898 29.57 17.67 8.47
CA ALA A 898 30.14 18.11 9.75
C ALA A 898 29.47 19.42 10.23
N LEU A 899 29.33 20.40 9.33
CA LEU A 899 28.72 21.69 9.66
C LEU A 899 27.21 21.57 9.90
N GLU A 900 26.48 20.78 9.12
CA GLU A 900 25.05 20.50 9.34
C GLU A 900 24.81 19.84 10.71
N THR A 901 25.65 18.85 11.05
CA THR A 901 25.57 18.17 12.34
C THR A 901 25.91 19.13 13.49
N ALA A 902 26.89 20.01 13.30
CA ALA A 902 27.24 21.03 14.28
C ALA A 902 26.06 21.99 14.50
N THR A 903 25.44 22.50 13.43
CA THR A 903 24.23 23.34 13.48
C THR A 903 23.13 22.66 14.29
N TYR A 904 22.88 21.37 14.07
CA TYR A 904 21.87 20.62 14.84
C TYR A 904 22.20 20.56 16.34
N CYS A 905 23.48 20.38 16.69
CA CYS A 905 23.94 20.18 18.06
C CYS A 905 23.98 21.48 18.89
N VAL A 906 24.28 22.64 18.29
CA VAL A 906 24.54 23.90 19.04
C VAL A 906 23.48 24.25 20.08
N SER A 907 22.19 24.04 19.78
CA SER A 907 21.10 24.39 20.71
C SER A 907 20.75 23.29 21.73
N ARG A 908 21.46 22.15 21.70
CA ARG A 908 21.11 20.93 22.43
C ARG A 908 22.18 20.46 23.42
N VAL A 909 23.40 20.99 23.33
CA VAL A 909 24.55 20.52 24.11
C VAL A 909 25.32 21.68 24.75
N ALA A 910 26.20 21.39 25.70
CA ALA A 910 26.97 22.41 26.40
C ALA A 910 28.03 23.07 25.50
N LYS A 911 28.69 22.26 24.66
CA LYS A 911 29.77 22.74 23.80
C LYS A 911 29.88 21.91 22.52
N VAL A 912 30.14 22.59 21.40
CA VAL A 912 30.47 21.95 20.11
C VAL A 912 31.85 22.41 19.67
N THR A 913 32.74 21.47 19.39
CA THR A 913 34.09 21.72 18.85
C THR A 913 34.26 20.98 17.53
N ILE A 914 34.68 21.68 16.48
CA ILE A 914 34.99 21.12 15.16
C ILE A 914 36.52 21.02 15.01
N ILE A 915 37.01 19.86 14.60
CA ILE A 915 38.42 19.60 14.32
C ILE A 915 38.60 19.33 12.83
N GLY A 916 39.36 20.16 12.15
CA GLY A 916 39.59 20.08 10.69
C GLY A 916 41.07 20.06 10.33
N ARG A 917 41.42 19.41 9.22
CA ARG A 917 42.79 19.37 8.69
C ARG A 917 43.12 20.59 7.82
N SER A 918 42.12 21.14 7.14
CA SER A 918 42.26 22.34 6.32
C SER A 918 42.36 23.60 7.19
N SER A 919 42.81 24.71 6.62
CA SER A 919 42.85 26.02 7.30
C SER A 919 41.45 26.55 7.62
N LYS A 920 40.49 26.36 6.69
CA LYS A 920 39.09 26.76 6.78
C LYS A 920 38.13 25.61 6.44
N PRO A 921 36.88 25.61 6.93
CA PRO A 921 35.87 24.66 6.50
C PRO A 921 35.48 24.89 5.03
N LEU A 922 35.03 23.82 4.36
CA LEU A 922 34.53 23.85 2.97
C LEU A 922 35.49 24.46 1.92
N ILE A 923 36.79 24.58 2.21
CA ILE A 923 37.76 25.25 1.33
C ILE A 923 37.81 24.65 -0.08
N GLU A 924 37.68 23.32 -0.20
CA GLU A 924 37.68 22.59 -1.48
C GLU A 924 36.45 22.89 -2.35
N THR A 925 35.39 23.50 -1.80
CA THR A 925 34.14 23.77 -2.51
C THR A 925 33.83 25.24 -2.63
N PHE A 926 34.00 26.02 -1.55
CA PHE A 926 33.70 27.44 -1.51
C PHE A 926 34.95 28.34 -1.44
N GLY A 927 36.15 27.75 -1.41
CA GLY A 927 37.38 28.51 -1.27
C GLY A 927 37.60 29.09 0.13
N GLU A 928 38.73 29.78 0.28
CA GLU A 928 39.19 30.26 1.57
C GLU A 928 38.36 31.43 2.10
N ILE A 929 37.93 32.35 1.23
CA ILE A 929 37.20 33.56 1.59
C ILE A 929 35.82 33.21 2.18
N ILE A 930 34.99 32.48 1.43
CA ILE A 930 33.64 32.09 1.86
C ILE A 930 33.72 31.09 3.03
N GLY A 931 34.64 30.12 2.97
CA GLY A 931 34.88 29.18 4.07
C GLY A 931 35.28 29.88 5.37
N GLY A 932 36.11 30.92 5.28
CA GLY A 932 36.49 31.79 6.40
C GLY A 932 35.29 32.52 7.00
N ARG A 933 34.46 33.12 6.17
CA ARG A 933 33.24 33.81 6.61
C ARG A 933 32.24 32.88 7.30
N ILE A 934 32.02 31.67 6.75
CA ILE A 934 31.19 30.62 7.38
C ILE A 934 31.76 30.23 8.76
N MET A 935 33.08 30.06 8.86
CA MET A 935 33.74 29.74 10.13
C MET A 935 33.50 30.82 11.19
N GLU A 936 33.61 32.10 10.83
CA GLU A 936 33.33 33.23 11.73
C GLU A 936 31.88 33.26 12.19
N TYR A 937 30.94 32.99 11.27
CA TYR A 937 29.53 32.87 11.63
C TYR A 937 29.28 31.73 12.62
N PHE A 938 29.88 30.55 12.42
CA PHE A 938 29.77 29.45 13.40
C PHE A 938 30.41 29.79 14.75
N LYS A 939 31.54 30.51 14.77
CA LYS A 939 32.15 31.03 16.02
C LYS A 939 31.21 31.98 16.75
N SER A 940 30.47 32.84 16.03
CA SER A 940 29.44 33.71 16.62
C SER A 940 28.31 32.91 17.30
N LYS A 941 28.03 31.70 16.81
CA LYS A 941 27.10 30.73 17.42
C LYS A 941 27.77 29.84 18.48
N LYS A 942 28.94 30.24 18.99
CA LYS A 942 29.74 29.58 20.03
C LYS A 942 30.30 28.19 19.66
N VAL A 943 30.47 27.91 18.37
CA VAL A 943 31.19 26.72 17.91
C VAL A 943 32.69 26.98 17.96
N GLU A 944 33.44 26.11 18.62
CA GLU A 944 34.90 26.18 18.64
C GLU A 944 35.46 25.46 17.41
N PHE A 945 36.49 26.03 16.79
CA PHE A 945 37.22 25.38 15.69
C PHE A 945 38.67 25.18 16.06
N ILE A 946 39.16 23.97 15.81
CA ILE A 946 40.55 23.58 15.91
C ILE A 946 40.97 23.09 14.52
N MET A 947 41.45 24.03 13.72
CA MET A 947 41.86 23.79 12.33
C MET A 947 43.33 23.39 12.25
N GLU A 948 43.75 22.92 11.08
CA GLU A 948 45.12 22.43 10.83
C GLU A 948 45.58 21.41 11.88
N ALA A 949 44.63 20.59 12.33
CA ALA A 949 44.83 19.65 13.41
C ALA A 949 44.56 18.22 12.95
N GLU A 950 45.42 17.31 13.42
CA GLU A 950 45.29 15.88 13.17
C GLU A 950 45.13 15.13 14.50
N LEU A 951 44.23 14.15 14.50
CA LEU A 951 43.98 13.30 15.64
C LEU A 951 45.08 12.25 15.77
N LYS A 952 45.54 12.03 17.00
CA LYS A 952 46.48 10.97 17.36
C LYS A 952 45.74 9.77 17.94
N ASN A 953 44.96 9.97 18.99
CA ASN A 953 44.25 8.91 19.72
C ASN A 953 42.87 9.37 20.24
N PHE A 954 41.95 8.42 20.36
CA PHE A 954 40.77 8.54 21.21
C PHE A 954 41.11 7.94 22.59
N LEU A 955 40.87 8.69 23.66
CA LEU A 955 41.17 8.30 25.05
C LEU A 955 39.88 8.12 25.84
N GLY A 956 39.79 7.05 26.63
CA GLY A 956 38.57 6.74 27.35
C GLY A 956 38.71 5.60 28.35
N ASN A 957 37.79 5.54 29.31
CA ASN A 957 37.68 4.48 30.31
C ASN A 957 36.38 3.68 30.09
N HIS A 958 36.32 2.45 30.60
CA HIS A 958 35.10 1.63 30.54
C HIS A 958 34.43 1.47 29.15
N LYS A 959 35.22 1.59 28.07
CA LYS A 959 34.80 1.57 26.65
C LYS A 959 34.07 2.81 26.14
N GLU A 960 34.05 3.90 26.89
CA GLU A 960 33.50 5.20 26.48
C GLU A 960 34.63 6.23 26.32
N LEU A 961 34.52 7.08 25.31
CA LEU A 961 35.36 8.26 25.06
C LEU A 961 35.19 9.27 26.20
N GLU A 962 36.32 9.80 26.66
CA GLU A 962 36.38 10.96 27.55
C GLU A 962 37.14 12.13 26.89
N ARG A 963 38.19 11.82 26.10
CA ARG A 963 39.08 12.83 25.51
C ARG A 963 39.61 12.42 24.14
N ILE A 964 39.97 13.42 23.34
CA ILE A 964 40.62 13.27 22.04
C ILE A 964 42.01 13.90 22.13
N GLU A 965 43.05 13.13 21.80
CA GLU A 965 44.44 13.59 21.76
C GLU A 965 44.81 13.95 20.31
N LEU A 966 45.39 15.14 20.13
CA LEU A 966 45.92 15.61 18.84
C LEU A 966 47.41 15.26 18.71
N ILE A 967 47.92 15.26 17.47
CA ILE A 967 49.34 14.99 17.20
C ILE A 967 50.26 16.03 17.86
N ASP A 968 49.81 17.27 17.99
CA ASP A 968 50.55 18.36 18.67
C ASP A 968 50.54 18.28 20.21
N GLY A 969 49.91 17.24 20.78
CA GLY A 969 49.86 16.98 22.22
C GLY A 969 48.69 17.61 22.96
N ARG A 970 47.85 18.44 22.31
CA ARG A 970 46.62 18.95 22.93
C ARG A 970 45.62 17.82 23.19
N THR A 971 44.91 17.90 24.33
CA THR A 971 43.81 16.98 24.66
C THR A 971 42.50 17.74 24.83
N ILE A 972 41.45 17.28 24.16
CA ILE A 972 40.13 17.93 24.13
C ILE A 972 39.13 17.01 24.81
N TRP A 973 38.31 17.52 25.72
CA TRP A 973 37.22 16.77 26.34
C TRP A 973 36.09 16.52 25.35
N ALA A 974 35.55 15.30 25.34
CA ALA A 974 34.48 14.90 24.43
C ALA A 974 33.62 13.78 25.04
N ASP A 975 32.34 14.07 25.26
CA ASP A 975 31.33 13.09 25.68
C ASP A 975 30.74 12.35 24.47
N VAL A 976 30.75 12.98 23.30
CA VAL A 976 30.32 12.41 22.02
C VAL A 976 31.29 12.86 20.93
N CYS A 977 31.74 11.93 20.09
CA CYS A 977 32.53 12.25 18.90
C CYS A 977 31.79 11.83 17.62
N ILE A 978 31.74 12.72 16.63
CA ILE A 978 31.13 12.44 15.33
C ILE A 978 32.20 12.59 14.25
N VAL A 979 32.50 11.51 13.53
CA VAL A 979 33.51 11.46 12.48
C VAL A 979 32.85 11.69 11.11
N ALA A 980 33.18 12.82 10.48
CA ALA A 980 32.60 13.31 9.23
C ALA A 980 33.70 13.67 8.19
N ILE A 981 34.59 12.71 7.94
CA ILE A 981 35.80 12.86 7.08
C ILE A 981 35.61 12.32 5.65
N GLY A 982 34.38 12.33 5.16
CA GLY A 982 34.00 11.83 3.84
C GLY A 982 33.48 10.38 3.82
N SER A 983 33.28 9.85 2.63
CA SER A 983 32.61 8.57 2.41
C SER A 983 33.41 7.64 1.47
N ARG A 984 33.03 6.37 1.42
CA ARG A 984 33.60 5.34 0.52
C ARG A 984 32.48 4.60 -0.23
N PRO A 985 32.60 4.40 -1.56
CA PRO A 985 31.69 3.57 -2.35
C PRO A 985 31.52 2.16 -1.81
N ASN A 986 30.29 1.64 -1.82
CA ASN A 986 29.97 0.25 -1.48
C ASN A 986 30.07 -0.63 -2.72
N THR A 987 31.28 -0.96 -3.16
CA THR A 987 31.53 -1.71 -4.41
C THR A 987 32.30 -3.00 -4.20
N GLU A 988 32.66 -3.34 -2.96
CA GLU A 988 33.47 -4.54 -2.66
C GLU A 988 32.82 -5.85 -3.15
N PHE A 989 31.50 -5.97 -3.08
CA PHE A 989 30.75 -7.15 -3.54
C PHE A 989 30.77 -7.34 -5.07
N LEU A 990 31.22 -6.34 -5.82
CA LEU A 990 31.34 -6.38 -7.28
C LEU A 990 32.71 -6.86 -7.74
N ALA A 991 33.66 -7.13 -6.83
CA ALA A 991 35.05 -7.44 -7.19
C ALA A 991 35.21 -8.62 -8.18
N ARG A 992 34.27 -9.58 -8.16
CA ARG A 992 34.27 -10.76 -9.06
C ARG A 992 33.30 -10.66 -10.23
N SER A 993 32.60 -9.54 -10.38
CA SER A 993 31.59 -9.34 -11.42
C SER A 993 32.16 -9.12 -12.83
N GLY A 994 33.46 -8.80 -12.94
CA GLY A 994 34.09 -8.36 -14.19
C GLY A 994 33.96 -6.86 -14.47
N LEU A 995 33.31 -6.10 -13.58
CA LEU A 995 33.33 -4.64 -13.60
C LEU A 995 34.73 -4.11 -13.26
N LYS A 996 35.13 -3.03 -13.94
CA LYS A 996 36.34 -2.28 -13.60
C LYS A 996 36.03 -1.31 -12.47
N ILE A 997 36.56 -1.59 -11.29
CA ILE A 997 36.42 -0.72 -10.11
C ILE A 997 37.66 0.16 -10.01
N ASN A 998 37.47 1.47 -9.90
CA ASN A 998 38.54 2.45 -9.75
C ASN A 998 39.19 2.35 -8.37
N TYR A 999 40.38 2.94 -8.21
CA TYR A 999 41.13 2.90 -6.95
C TYR A 999 40.36 3.49 -5.76
N ASP A 1000 39.54 4.52 -6.00
CA ASP A 1000 38.68 5.14 -4.99
C ASP A 1000 37.39 4.37 -4.72
N GLY A 1001 37.16 3.26 -5.44
CA GLY A 1001 35.98 2.42 -5.34
C GLY A 1001 34.82 2.80 -6.28
N SER A 1002 34.93 3.91 -7.03
CA SER A 1002 33.93 4.31 -8.02
C SER A 1002 33.97 3.39 -9.26
N ILE A 1003 32.94 3.46 -10.10
CA ILE A 1003 32.87 2.68 -11.34
C ILE A 1003 32.56 3.61 -12.50
N ASP A 1004 33.39 3.53 -13.55
CA ASP A 1004 33.22 4.31 -14.77
C ASP A 1004 31.95 3.91 -15.53
N THR A 1005 31.22 4.91 -15.99
CA THR A 1005 30.12 4.74 -16.94
C THR A 1005 30.31 5.57 -18.20
N ASN A 1006 29.59 5.21 -19.26
CA ASN A 1006 29.36 6.11 -20.38
C ASN A 1006 28.20 7.09 -20.07
N GLU A 1007 27.86 7.93 -21.04
CA GLU A 1007 26.77 8.91 -21.01
C GLU A 1007 25.38 8.26 -20.88
N PHE A 1008 25.25 6.94 -21.04
CA PHE A 1008 24.02 6.17 -20.86
C PHE A 1008 23.99 5.40 -19.53
N LEU A 1009 24.97 5.62 -18.65
CA LEU A 1009 25.20 4.90 -17.39
C LEU A 1009 25.54 3.42 -17.54
N GLU A 1010 25.92 2.99 -18.74
CA GLU A 1010 26.36 1.63 -19.02
C GLU A 1010 27.80 1.43 -18.54
N THR A 1011 28.08 0.24 -18.02
CA THR A 1011 29.43 -0.18 -17.63
C THR A 1011 30.17 -0.87 -18.78
N ASN A 1012 31.40 -1.31 -18.51
CA ASN A 1012 32.14 -2.21 -19.40
C ASN A 1012 31.51 -3.62 -19.53
N VAL A 1013 30.47 -3.93 -18.75
CA VAL A 1013 29.75 -5.19 -18.78
C VAL A 1013 28.32 -4.96 -19.26
N ARG A 1014 27.92 -5.69 -20.29
CA ARG A 1014 26.59 -5.57 -20.91
C ARG A 1014 25.49 -5.79 -19.87
N ASP A 1015 24.41 -5.00 -19.99
CA ASP A 1015 23.21 -5.07 -19.16
C ASP A 1015 23.41 -4.73 -17.67
N ILE A 1016 24.57 -4.18 -17.30
CA ILE A 1016 24.82 -3.63 -15.96
C ILE A 1016 25.04 -2.13 -16.06
N TYR A 1017 24.25 -1.39 -15.27
CA TYR A 1017 24.23 0.06 -15.16
C TYR A 1017 24.62 0.48 -13.74
N ILE A 1018 25.28 1.63 -13.59
CA ILE A 1018 25.71 2.16 -12.29
C ILE A 1018 25.14 3.56 -12.10
N GLY A 1019 24.67 3.86 -10.90
CA GLY A 1019 24.14 5.18 -10.58
C GLY A 1019 24.30 5.57 -9.12
N GLY A 1020 23.86 6.79 -8.80
CA GLY A 1020 24.08 7.40 -7.49
C GLY A 1020 25.56 7.62 -7.17
N ASP A 1021 25.88 7.62 -5.87
CA ASP A 1021 27.18 8.03 -5.32
C ASP A 1021 28.39 7.17 -5.75
N ILE A 1022 28.17 6.05 -6.44
CA ILE A 1022 29.23 5.13 -6.88
C ILE A 1022 29.60 5.30 -8.37
N ALA A 1023 28.80 6.06 -9.12
CA ALA A 1023 29.02 6.29 -10.55
C ALA A 1023 30.10 7.36 -10.76
N ASN A 1024 31.15 7.01 -11.49
CA ASN A 1024 32.06 7.97 -12.11
C ASN A 1024 31.54 8.23 -13.54
N SER A 1025 30.56 9.13 -13.64
CA SER A 1025 29.81 9.39 -14.87
C SER A 1025 30.25 10.69 -15.55
N PRO A 1026 30.06 10.83 -16.88
CA PRO A 1026 30.34 12.09 -17.59
C PRO A 1026 29.51 13.25 -17.05
N ILE A 1027 30.14 14.41 -16.86
CA ILE A 1027 29.46 15.66 -16.48
C ILE A 1027 29.31 16.54 -17.71
N PHE A 1028 28.07 16.76 -18.12
CA PHE A 1028 27.74 17.47 -19.36
C PHE A 1028 28.38 18.86 -19.44
N THR A 1029 28.30 19.64 -18.35
CA THR A 1029 28.84 21.00 -18.26
C THR A 1029 30.35 21.07 -18.07
N TYR A 1030 31.03 19.92 -17.93
CA TYR A 1030 32.47 19.85 -17.75
C TYR A 1030 33.11 19.02 -18.87
N TYR A 1031 32.70 19.32 -20.11
CA TYR A 1031 33.18 18.70 -21.35
C TYR A 1031 33.12 17.16 -21.34
N ASN A 1032 32.09 16.60 -20.69
CA ASN A 1032 31.90 15.16 -20.50
C ASN A 1032 33.07 14.46 -19.79
N LYS A 1033 33.94 15.20 -19.08
CA LYS A 1033 34.90 14.60 -18.16
C LYS A 1033 34.12 13.88 -17.05
N ARG A 1034 34.63 12.71 -16.65
CA ARG A 1034 33.97 11.89 -15.62
C ARG A 1034 34.24 12.43 -14.23
N ALA A 1035 33.23 12.44 -13.39
CA ALA A 1035 33.38 12.70 -11.97
C ALA A 1035 32.45 11.81 -11.14
N CYS A 1036 32.93 11.42 -9.96
CA CYS A 1036 32.12 10.76 -8.94
C CYS A 1036 31.57 11.82 -7.98
N ILE A 1037 30.36 12.32 -8.25
CA ILE A 1037 29.70 13.36 -7.46
C ILE A 1037 28.64 12.72 -6.55
N GLN A 1038 28.76 12.92 -5.24
CA GLN A 1038 27.92 12.27 -4.22
C GLN A 1038 26.72 13.14 -3.83
N HIS A 1039 25.92 13.52 -4.83
CA HIS A 1039 24.84 14.49 -4.68
C HIS A 1039 23.47 13.85 -4.91
N TYR A 1040 22.51 14.25 -4.09
CA TYR A 1040 21.18 13.66 -4.05
C TYR A 1040 20.39 13.83 -5.37
N ALA A 1041 20.32 15.05 -5.90
CA ALA A 1041 19.62 15.34 -7.16
C ALA A 1041 20.23 14.56 -8.34
N LEU A 1042 21.56 14.60 -8.46
CA LEU A 1042 22.27 13.83 -9.48
C LEU A 1042 22.04 12.32 -9.34
N ALA A 1043 21.98 11.81 -8.11
CA ALA A 1043 21.67 10.40 -7.87
C ALA A 1043 20.27 10.01 -8.38
N GLN A 1044 19.26 10.85 -8.15
CA GLN A 1044 17.92 10.63 -8.73
C GLN A 1044 17.97 10.67 -10.26
N TYR A 1045 18.70 11.63 -10.83
CA TYR A 1045 18.84 11.74 -12.27
C TYR A 1045 19.55 10.52 -12.88
N HIS A 1046 20.56 9.97 -12.20
CA HIS A 1046 21.16 8.70 -12.57
C HIS A 1046 20.12 7.55 -12.60
N GLY A 1047 19.19 7.53 -11.65
CA GLY A 1047 18.10 6.56 -11.64
C GLY A 1047 17.18 6.67 -12.85
N LYS A 1048 16.82 7.89 -13.25
CA LYS A 1048 16.02 8.18 -14.47
C LYS A 1048 16.74 7.72 -15.73
N ILE A 1049 17.99 8.13 -15.93
CA ILE A 1049 18.77 7.78 -17.13
C ILE A 1049 18.98 6.26 -17.21
N ALA A 1050 19.29 5.59 -16.09
CA ALA A 1050 19.44 4.15 -16.07
C ALA A 1050 18.13 3.45 -16.45
N ALA A 1051 16.98 3.86 -15.90
CA ALA A 1051 15.68 3.27 -16.23
C ALA A 1051 15.36 3.37 -17.73
N LEU A 1052 15.52 4.57 -18.33
CA LEU A 1052 15.28 4.81 -19.76
C LEU A 1052 16.19 3.96 -20.65
N ASN A 1053 17.46 3.82 -20.27
CA ASN A 1053 18.41 3.01 -21.04
C ASN A 1053 18.23 1.51 -20.82
N MET A 1054 17.75 1.07 -19.65
CA MET A 1054 17.39 -0.31 -19.40
C MET A 1054 16.20 -0.76 -20.27
N ILE A 1055 15.24 0.12 -20.58
CA ILE A 1055 14.13 -0.20 -21.49
C ILE A 1055 14.43 0.04 -22.97
N GLY A 1056 15.60 0.61 -23.29
CA GLY A 1056 16.11 0.75 -24.65
C GLY A 1056 15.87 2.10 -25.33
N THR A 1057 15.48 3.15 -24.58
CA THR A 1057 15.20 4.49 -25.13
C THR A 1057 16.45 5.22 -25.63
N ARG A 1058 17.65 4.85 -25.15
CA ARG A 1058 18.94 5.47 -25.52
C ARG A 1058 18.98 6.99 -25.23
N THR A 1059 18.92 7.33 -23.94
CA THR A 1059 18.91 8.72 -23.43
C THR A 1059 20.24 9.05 -22.73
N GLU A 1060 20.88 10.15 -23.13
CA GLU A 1060 22.14 10.63 -22.54
C GLU A 1060 21.92 11.35 -21.19
N LEU A 1061 22.89 11.23 -20.30
CA LEU A 1061 22.99 11.99 -19.06
C LEU A 1061 23.45 13.42 -19.36
N ARG A 1062 22.51 14.37 -19.34
CA ARG A 1062 22.77 15.81 -19.51
C ARG A 1062 22.53 16.58 -18.22
N SER A 1063 23.31 16.30 -17.19
CA SER A 1063 23.10 16.85 -15.84
C SER A 1063 23.89 18.13 -15.61
N VAL A 1064 23.25 19.14 -15.02
CA VAL A 1064 23.93 20.25 -14.37
C VAL A 1064 23.90 19.97 -12.87
N PRO A 1065 25.05 19.64 -12.23
CA PRO A 1065 25.07 19.40 -10.80
C PRO A 1065 24.55 20.62 -10.05
N TYR A 1066 23.54 20.42 -9.21
CA TYR A 1066 22.92 21.46 -8.38
C TYR A 1066 22.86 20.97 -6.94
N PHE A 1067 23.32 21.79 -6.00
CA PHE A 1067 23.50 21.44 -4.60
C PHE A 1067 23.02 22.55 -3.69
N PHE A 1068 22.52 22.17 -2.52
CA PHE A 1068 22.19 23.11 -1.46
C PHE A 1068 22.51 22.55 -0.08
N THR A 1069 22.81 23.44 0.86
CA THR A 1069 22.96 23.11 2.28
C THR A 1069 22.32 24.21 3.14
N LEU A 1070 21.78 23.83 4.30
CA LEU A 1070 21.24 24.77 5.28
C LEU A 1070 22.16 24.78 6.49
N LEU A 1071 22.79 25.94 6.75
CA LEU A 1071 23.68 26.14 7.88
C LEU A 1071 23.10 27.26 8.76
N PHE A 1072 22.42 26.87 9.84
CA PHE A 1072 21.57 27.74 10.65
C PHE A 1072 20.52 28.50 9.83
N ASP A 1073 20.70 29.80 9.71
CA ASP A 1073 19.75 30.75 9.11
C ASP A 1073 19.99 30.91 7.59
N TYR A 1074 21.07 30.32 7.06
CA TYR A 1074 21.54 30.54 5.69
C TYR A 1074 21.50 29.28 4.83
N CYS A 1075 20.88 29.40 3.66
CA CYS A 1075 20.87 28.37 2.63
C CYS A 1075 21.97 28.67 1.61
N PHE A 1076 22.98 27.81 1.47
CA PHE A 1076 24.02 27.98 0.46
C PHE A 1076 23.71 27.06 -0.71
N THR A 1077 23.80 27.60 -1.92
CA THR A 1077 23.52 26.88 -3.16
C THR A 1077 24.77 26.87 -4.04
N PHE A 1078 25.01 25.78 -4.75
CA PHE A 1078 26.11 25.65 -5.70
C PHE A 1078 25.61 24.94 -6.96
N THR A 1079 25.97 25.45 -8.13
CA THR A 1079 25.67 24.84 -9.42
C THR A 1079 26.91 24.78 -10.31
N GLY A 1080 26.94 23.79 -11.21
CA GLY A 1080 28.10 23.50 -12.06
C GLY A 1080 29.10 22.56 -11.39
N TYR A 1081 30.26 22.38 -12.02
CA TYR A 1081 31.32 21.51 -11.52
C TYR A 1081 32.67 21.81 -12.17
N GLY A 1082 33.71 21.96 -11.36
CA GLY A 1082 35.10 22.01 -11.79
C GLY A 1082 36.05 21.58 -10.67
N ARG A 1083 37.13 20.86 -11.00
CA ARG A 1083 38.19 20.48 -10.04
C ARG A 1083 39.42 21.37 -10.11
N ASP A 1084 39.63 22.02 -11.24
CA ASP A 1084 40.83 22.80 -11.54
C ASP A 1084 40.51 24.30 -11.40
N ILE A 1085 39.96 24.69 -10.24
CA ILE A 1085 39.57 26.07 -9.97
C ILE A 1085 40.84 26.90 -9.75
N SER A 1086 41.09 27.88 -10.63
CA SER A 1086 42.23 28.79 -10.50
C SER A 1086 41.90 30.02 -9.65
N GLU A 1087 40.65 30.49 -9.73
CA GLU A 1087 40.21 31.72 -9.08
C GLU A 1087 38.72 31.66 -8.70
N ILE A 1088 38.37 32.38 -7.63
CA ILE A 1088 36.99 32.61 -7.21
C ILE A 1088 36.79 34.11 -7.14
N PHE A 1089 35.84 34.62 -7.92
CA PHE A 1089 35.41 36.01 -7.85
C PHE A 1089 34.10 36.07 -7.06
N VAL A 1090 34.01 36.99 -6.10
CA VAL A 1090 32.83 37.19 -5.28
C VAL A 1090 32.29 38.58 -5.53
N ASP A 1091 31.03 38.63 -5.93
CA ASP A 1091 30.25 39.85 -6.10
C ASP A 1091 29.20 39.97 -4.99
N GLY A 1092 29.05 41.18 -4.43
CA GLY A 1092 28.16 41.47 -3.30
C GLY A 1092 28.80 41.44 -1.91
N ASP A 1093 27.96 41.36 -0.88
CA ASP A 1093 28.33 41.50 0.53
C ASP A 1093 28.42 40.14 1.25
N LEU A 1094 29.66 39.71 1.50
CA LEU A 1094 29.96 38.49 2.26
C LEU A 1094 29.62 38.58 3.75
N ASP A 1095 29.67 39.77 4.35
CA ASP A 1095 29.35 39.97 5.76
C ASP A 1095 27.85 39.75 6.02
N GLU A 1096 27.00 40.15 5.07
CA GLU A 1096 25.56 39.88 5.13
C GLU A 1096 25.14 38.53 4.52
N PHE A 1097 26.08 37.78 3.92
CA PHE A 1097 25.82 36.60 3.09
C PHE A 1097 24.84 36.88 1.94
N LYS A 1098 24.97 38.04 1.29
CA LYS A 1098 24.26 38.45 0.09
C LYS A 1098 25.25 38.59 -1.06
N PHE A 1099 25.62 37.45 -1.65
CA PHE A 1099 26.66 37.41 -2.66
C PHE A 1099 26.38 36.34 -3.73
N ALA A 1100 26.97 36.56 -4.90
CA ALA A 1100 27.21 35.54 -5.91
C ALA A 1100 28.73 35.30 -6.00
N ALA A 1101 29.14 34.06 -6.13
CA ALA A 1101 30.54 33.70 -6.35
C ALA A 1101 30.69 32.83 -7.58
N PHE A 1102 31.61 33.22 -8.45
CA PHE A 1102 31.91 32.58 -9.72
C PHE A 1102 33.25 31.87 -9.63
N TYR A 1103 33.30 30.64 -10.12
CA TYR A 1103 34.46 29.76 -10.03
C TYR A 1103 35.05 29.58 -11.43
N PHE A 1104 36.30 29.97 -11.60
CA PHE A 1104 36.99 29.94 -12.90
C PHE A 1104 38.01 28.82 -12.98
N ASP A 1105 38.12 28.20 -14.16
CA ASP A 1105 39.26 27.34 -14.48
C ASP A 1105 40.48 28.13 -14.98
N GLU A 1106 41.59 27.42 -15.25
CA GLU A 1106 42.83 28.05 -15.74
C GLU A 1106 42.66 28.84 -17.05
N GLU A 1107 41.66 28.48 -17.87
CA GLU A 1107 41.32 29.17 -19.11
C GLU A 1107 40.34 30.33 -18.89
N GLN A 1108 40.03 30.67 -17.63
CA GLN A 1108 39.11 31.73 -17.21
C GLN A 1108 37.64 31.46 -17.63
N ASN A 1109 37.27 30.21 -17.89
CA ASN A 1109 35.88 29.82 -18.09
C ASN A 1109 35.19 29.62 -16.74
N VAL A 1110 33.92 30.03 -16.63
CA VAL A 1110 33.10 29.81 -15.44
C VAL A 1110 32.67 28.34 -15.39
N VAL A 1111 33.21 27.60 -14.44
CA VAL A 1111 32.91 26.16 -14.24
C VAL A 1111 31.87 25.92 -13.15
N GLY A 1112 31.55 26.92 -12.35
CA GLY A 1112 30.51 26.86 -11.35
C GLY A 1112 30.14 28.22 -10.77
N MET A 1113 29.03 28.25 -10.05
CA MET A 1113 28.53 29.43 -9.34
C MET A 1113 27.95 29.01 -7.99
N SER A 1114 28.12 29.83 -6.96
CA SER A 1114 27.48 29.66 -5.67
C SER A 1114 26.86 30.95 -5.17
N SER A 1115 25.75 30.85 -4.46
CA SER A 1115 25.09 31.97 -3.82
C SER A 1115 24.58 31.56 -2.44
N CYS A 1116 24.14 32.56 -1.68
CA CYS A 1116 23.48 32.34 -0.40
C CYS A 1116 22.07 32.94 -0.42
N GLN A 1117 21.13 32.19 0.14
CA GLN A 1117 19.68 32.31 -0.01
C GLN A 1117 19.17 31.97 -1.42
N PRO A 1118 17.86 31.70 -1.59
CA PRO A 1118 17.27 31.56 -2.90
C PRO A 1118 17.54 32.78 -3.78
N ASP A 1119 18.17 32.54 -4.92
CA ASP A 1119 18.60 33.56 -5.87
C ASP A 1119 18.21 33.12 -7.28
N LYS A 1120 17.67 34.04 -8.09
CA LYS A 1120 17.24 33.72 -9.46
C LYS A 1120 18.43 33.57 -10.40
N GLY A 1121 19.50 34.34 -10.21
CA GLY A 1121 20.71 34.29 -11.02
C GLY A 1121 21.38 32.92 -10.98
N ILE A 1122 21.43 32.26 -9.82
CA ILE A 1122 22.01 30.90 -9.76
C ILE A 1122 21.16 29.84 -10.50
N SER A 1123 19.83 29.97 -10.52
CA SER A 1123 18.99 29.09 -11.33
C SER A 1123 19.06 29.44 -12.81
N ASP A 1124 19.24 30.72 -13.17
CA ASP A 1124 19.39 31.18 -14.56
C ASP A 1124 20.68 30.61 -15.13
N PHE A 1125 21.79 30.81 -14.43
CA PHE A 1125 23.10 30.27 -14.79
C PHE A 1125 23.06 28.74 -14.97
N ALA A 1126 22.42 28.01 -14.04
CA ALA A 1126 22.26 26.56 -14.15
C ALA A 1126 21.46 26.15 -15.40
N GLU A 1127 20.42 26.91 -15.76
CA GLU A 1127 19.61 26.64 -16.93
C GLU A 1127 20.35 26.92 -18.24
N LYS A 1128 21.13 28.00 -18.28
CA LYS A 1128 22.00 28.36 -19.41
C LYS A 1128 23.09 27.30 -19.62
N LEU A 1129 23.74 26.83 -18.57
CA LEU A 1129 24.68 25.71 -18.66
C LEU A 1129 24.01 24.45 -19.25
N ALA A 1130 22.76 24.17 -18.90
CA ALA A 1130 22.04 23.00 -19.43
C ALA A 1130 21.72 23.13 -20.93
N GLN A 1131 21.53 24.35 -21.42
CA GLN A 1131 21.37 24.69 -22.84
C GLN A 1131 22.71 24.68 -23.61
N GLY A 1132 23.83 24.54 -22.89
CA GLY A 1132 25.17 24.45 -23.48
C GLY A 1132 25.90 25.79 -23.60
N PHE A 1133 25.41 26.83 -22.94
CA PHE A 1133 26.16 28.08 -22.79
C PHE A 1133 27.42 27.85 -21.95
N CYS A 1134 28.48 28.57 -22.31
CA CYS A 1134 29.73 28.63 -21.59
C CYS A 1134 30.07 30.11 -21.41
N TYR A 1135 30.41 30.51 -20.19
CA TYR A 1135 30.75 31.89 -19.85
C TYR A 1135 32.25 32.00 -19.62
N HIS A 1136 32.83 33.07 -20.13
CA HIS A 1136 34.19 33.49 -19.81
C HIS A 1136 34.15 34.60 -18.76
N ARG A 1137 35.27 34.85 -18.08
CA ARG A 1137 35.41 35.94 -17.09
C ARG A 1137 34.92 37.29 -17.62
N ASP A 1138 35.32 37.64 -18.83
CA ASP A 1138 34.95 38.91 -19.47
C ASP A 1138 33.42 39.08 -19.57
N ASP A 1139 32.66 37.99 -19.74
CA ASP A 1139 31.19 38.04 -19.80
C ASP A 1139 30.59 38.42 -18.43
N ILE A 1140 31.20 37.94 -17.34
CA ILE A 1140 30.76 38.23 -15.97
C ILE A 1140 31.11 39.66 -15.58
N GLU A 1141 32.34 40.10 -15.86
CA GLU A 1141 32.79 41.47 -15.58
C GLU A 1141 31.94 42.49 -16.36
N TRP A 1142 31.66 42.21 -17.64
CA TRP A 1142 30.78 43.06 -18.46
C TRP A 1142 29.35 43.13 -17.93
N ALA A 1143 28.79 42.01 -17.46
CA ALA A 1143 27.44 42.00 -16.88
C ALA A 1143 27.34 42.86 -15.60
N ILE A 1144 28.35 42.82 -14.75
CA ILE A 1144 28.41 43.60 -13.50
C ILE A 1144 28.53 45.10 -13.81
N GLU A 1145 29.41 45.48 -14.75
CA GLU A 1145 29.56 46.88 -15.16
C GLU A 1145 28.24 47.49 -15.64
N LEU A 1146 27.44 46.74 -16.40
CA LEU A 1146 26.13 47.19 -16.88
C LEU A 1146 25.09 47.35 -15.78
N GLU A 1147 25.14 46.50 -14.75
CA GLU A 1147 24.26 46.62 -13.58
C GLU A 1147 24.60 47.87 -12.75
N GLU A 1148 25.90 48.16 -12.57
CA GLU A 1148 26.38 49.37 -11.89
C GLU A 1148 26.00 50.66 -12.65
N GLU A 1149 25.94 50.63 -13.98
CA GLU A 1149 25.50 51.76 -14.82
C GLU A 1149 23.98 51.98 -14.82
N GLY A 1150 23.20 51.13 -14.15
CA GLY A 1150 21.75 51.29 -13.99
C GLY A 1150 20.94 50.98 -15.27
N ILE A 1151 21.53 50.25 -16.22
CA ILE A 1151 20.87 49.81 -17.45
C ILE A 1151 20.04 48.56 -17.13
N GLN A 1152 18.82 48.76 -16.62
CA GLN A 1152 17.91 47.70 -16.15
C GLN A 1152 17.06 47.01 -17.26
N ASP A 1153 17.52 46.99 -18.51
CA ASP A 1153 16.87 46.18 -19.55
C ASP A 1153 17.60 44.83 -19.70
N GLY A 1154 17.32 43.93 -18.76
CA GLY A 1154 17.41 42.48 -18.94
C GLY A 1154 18.78 41.92 -19.34
N ILE A 1155 19.74 41.92 -18.42
CA ILE A 1155 20.71 40.83 -18.37
C ILE A 1155 20.31 39.94 -17.19
N GLN A 1156 19.40 39.00 -17.50
CA GLN A 1156 19.45 37.70 -16.85
C GLN A 1156 20.79 37.10 -17.26
N ILE A 1157 21.68 36.84 -16.30
CA ILE A 1157 22.93 36.09 -16.55
C ILE A 1157 22.62 34.80 -17.32
#